data_AF-A0AAD9JZ98-F1
#
_entry.id   AF-A0AAD9JZ98-F1
#
_cell.length_a   1.000
_cell.length_b   1.000
_cell.length_c   1.000
_cell.angle_alpha   90.00
_cell.angle_beta   90.00
_cell.angle_gamma   90.00
#
_symmetry.space_group_name_H-M   'P 1'
#
loop_
_entity.id
_entity.type
_entity.pdbx_description
1 polymer ?
#
loop_
_entity_poly.entity_id
_entity_poly.type
_entity_poly.pdbx_seq_one_letter_code
_entity_poly.pdbx_strand_id
1 'polypeptide(L)'
;MEDSTEDYDGERVVNAQEVYLLMNDDYKISRNSRINWYLSHLNSSSPISCHNEEGPRSLLDFNDKVVYRVTPSTVLMFLARAYRFVYVLDLSPSITAVDLHSGTVLLDEAFIKLQRSLKSLTKSFKLPGSEVKFVPKIYITVLCHTSLISCKENEVLLQGCLVTEENLDTILDQLRRDLESFENRMASSFEEITDLDYYEQAEGDKITFGLFEDSLDREDTSDPAMYVMSPEASFINLLRYDHSLFESLMMQLRHHTISCSFLQLGSGFQLQSGLGHVPYPELMEFIAEATNGVYYSKLPDVDMDVEGMLPLQQSILTQRLQKLLNISGFFMSQTPQDIPRIEISSQDENLVSSVHTRKHKERNLHISLSTLISCRLRDGYFIKNVSLIKGDSQIEVRLVLPWRPGVNINCVAVSVWPINANKCLSHIEISVEGSYHFITDITSHLKHKGFHNSYRVGLVLTYWQTIQSMSESDELLVHLHSFAANVVNYKVADSLKQGVPLFYLPPNQTSPQVNIQLSTKDNTLSQFATFWKPVLNLDINIWQKWMHTHRIGFILEHDVPLGKHLHIPNSSGRFHNATCRQASAALNFFLRDYSTFVLMENHSYVTLLPRDEDKPPWSFFVIRVASKPPCVVLRLAFLGDTPGHVRDEIITDLKKQLSVLRFLQRSPKKDDKNKMNISRRSSRHELEVKKHIPPLQRVSSEIPCCVLTSKPVEKILIR
;
A
#
# COMPACT_ATOMS: atom_id res chain seq x y z
N MET A 1 -15.88 26.13 -30.93
CA MET A 1 -16.46 27.43 -30.54
C MET A 1 -16.22 27.55 -29.04
N GLU A 2 -15.28 28.41 -28.67
CA GLU A 2 -14.84 28.61 -27.29
C GLU A 2 -15.89 29.40 -26.53
N ASP A 3 -16.35 28.85 -25.40
CA ASP A 3 -17.33 29.48 -24.51
C ASP A 3 -16.58 30.41 -23.54
N SER A 4 -16.17 31.58 -24.05
CA SER A 4 -15.52 32.63 -23.25
C SER A 4 -16.58 33.49 -22.56
N THR A 5 -16.55 33.54 -21.24
CA THR A 5 -17.34 34.50 -20.44
C THR A 5 -16.40 35.59 -19.95
N GLU A 6 -16.60 36.83 -20.41
CA GLU A 6 -15.89 38.02 -19.92
C GLU A 6 -16.56 38.48 -18.62
N ASP A 7 -15.80 38.52 -17.52
CA ASP A 7 -16.19 39.23 -16.30
C ASP A 7 -15.48 40.59 -16.22
N TYR A 8 -16.11 41.53 -15.51
CA TYR A 8 -15.96 43.00 -15.59
C TYR A 8 -14.59 43.64 -15.28
N ASP A 9 -13.49 42.90 -15.17
CA ASP A 9 -12.14 43.43 -14.85
C ASP A 9 -11.08 43.21 -15.94
N GLY A 10 -11.45 42.76 -17.13
CA GLY A 10 -10.52 42.64 -18.27
C GLY A 10 -9.62 41.39 -18.25
N GLU A 11 -9.84 40.46 -17.34
CA GLU A 11 -9.21 39.14 -17.31
C GLU A 11 -10.05 38.12 -18.10
N ARG A 12 -9.43 37.42 -19.06
CA ARG A 12 -10.13 36.39 -19.85
C ARG A 12 -10.16 35.08 -19.05
N VAL A 13 -11.34 34.63 -18.63
CA VAL A 13 -11.50 33.34 -17.93
C VAL A 13 -11.68 32.21 -18.95
N VAL A 14 -10.84 31.18 -18.86
CA VAL A 14 -10.87 30.01 -19.76
C VAL A 14 -11.01 28.72 -18.95
N ASN A 15 -11.90 27.82 -19.38
CA ASN A 15 -12.05 26.52 -18.75
C ASN A 15 -10.84 25.63 -19.08
N ALA A 16 -10.15 25.13 -18.06
CA ALA A 16 -8.99 24.26 -18.26
C ALA A 16 -9.41 22.87 -18.74
N GLN A 17 -8.75 22.35 -19.78
CA GLN A 17 -8.93 20.96 -20.23
C GLN A 17 -8.07 20.00 -19.40
N GLU A 18 -6.78 20.30 -19.28
CA GLU A 18 -5.82 19.54 -18.47
C GLU A 18 -5.07 20.49 -17.52
N VAL A 19 -4.81 20.03 -16.29
CA VAL A 19 -4.00 20.78 -15.31
C VAL A 19 -2.95 19.86 -14.71
N TYR A 20 -1.68 20.27 -14.84
CA TYR A 20 -0.52 19.57 -14.27
C TYR A 20 -0.16 20.18 -12.91
N LEU A 21 -0.13 19.32 -11.90
CA LEU A 21 0.06 19.69 -10.51
C LEU A 21 1.29 18.97 -9.93
N LEU A 22 2.25 19.72 -9.41
CA LEU A 22 3.42 19.19 -8.73
C LEU A 22 3.15 18.94 -7.26
N MET A 23 3.48 17.75 -6.78
CA MET A 23 3.41 17.44 -5.35
C MET A 23 4.60 18.03 -4.58
N ASN A 24 4.33 18.55 -3.38
CA ASN A 24 5.34 19.09 -2.47
C ASN A 24 6.34 18.02 -2.00
N ASP A 25 7.53 18.47 -1.60
CA ASP A 25 8.64 17.60 -1.16
C ASP A 25 8.55 17.21 0.33
N ASP A 26 7.90 18.03 1.15
CA ASP A 26 7.95 17.91 2.61
C ASP A 26 7.13 16.71 3.13
N TYR A 27 6.04 16.35 2.45
CA TYR A 27 5.16 15.26 2.85
C TYR A 27 4.46 14.58 1.67
N LYS A 28 4.14 13.28 1.81
CA LYS A 28 3.44 12.51 0.78
C LYS A 28 2.00 13.00 0.64
N ILE A 29 1.67 13.61 -0.51
CA ILE A 29 0.30 14.01 -0.83
C ILE A 29 -0.56 12.76 -1.10
N SER A 30 -1.59 12.59 -0.28
CA SER A 30 -2.52 11.46 -0.36
C SER A 30 -3.58 11.65 -1.46
N ARG A 31 -4.21 10.56 -1.93
CA ARG A 31 -5.37 10.64 -2.85
C ARG A 31 -6.53 11.48 -2.27
N ASN A 32 -6.71 11.45 -0.95
CA ASN A 32 -7.68 12.30 -0.23
C ASN A 32 -7.34 13.79 -0.40
N SER A 33 -6.09 14.17 -0.12
CA SER A 33 -5.63 15.57 -0.28
C SER A 33 -5.83 16.09 -1.70
N ARG A 34 -5.62 15.24 -2.72
CA ARG A 34 -5.86 15.57 -4.12
C ARG A 34 -7.32 15.83 -4.43
N ILE A 35 -8.24 15.02 -3.87
CA ILE A 35 -9.67 15.19 -4.10
C ILE A 35 -10.22 16.40 -3.36
N ASN A 36 -9.76 16.66 -2.14
CA ASN A 36 -10.17 17.85 -1.40
C ASN A 36 -9.71 19.11 -2.10
N TRP A 37 -8.49 19.12 -2.64
CA TRP A 37 -8.00 20.20 -3.48
C TRP A 37 -8.89 20.39 -4.72
N TYR A 38 -9.24 19.31 -5.43
CA TYR A 38 -10.13 19.41 -6.60
C TYR A 38 -11.51 19.96 -6.23
N LEU A 39 -12.12 19.45 -5.15
CA LEU A 39 -13.44 19.89 -4.69
C LEU A 39 -13.42 21.34 -4.17
N SER A 40 -12.33 21.80 -3.55
CA SER A 40 -12.24 23.19 -3.08
C SER A 40 -12.03 24.19 -4.22
N HIS A 41 -11.42 23.76 -5.33
CA HIS A 41 -11.11 24.61 -6.48
C HIS A 41 -12.14 24.49 -7.62
N LEU A 42 -13.08 23.55 -7.53
CA LEU A 42 -14.11 23.33 -8.55
C LEU A 42 -15.00 24.57 -8.73
N ASN A 43 -15.06 25.09 -9.95
CA ASN A 43 -15.76 26.32 -10.33
C ASN A 43 -15.38 27.58 -9.52
N SER A 44 -14.29 27.54 -8.76
CA SER A 44 -13.77 28.73 -8.06
C SER A 44 -13.16 29.71 -9.07
N SER A 45 -13.37 31.02 -8.84
CA SER A 45 -12.82 32.10 -9.66
C SER A 45 -11.44 32.58 -9.20
N SER A 46 -10.89 31.99 -8.13
CA SER A 46 -9.54 32.33 -7.68
C SER A 46 -8.50 31.81 -8.68
N PRO A 47 -7.52 32.62 -9.11
CA PRO A 47 -6.38 32.10 -9.86
C PRO A 47 -5.77 30.96 -9.07
N ILE A 48 -5.39 29.88 -9.76
CA ILE A 48 -4.74 28.70 -9.17
C ILE A 48 -3.34 29.13 -8.71
N SER A 49 -3.27 29.91 -7.63
CA SER A 49 -2.06 30.63 -7.25
C SER A 49 -1.02 29.63 -6.74
N CYS A 50 0.19 29.75 -7.29
CA CYS A 50 1.27 28.78 -7.13
C CYS A 50 1.91 28.80 -5.74
N HIS A 51 1.47 29.68 -4.84
CA HIS A 51 2.38 30.14 -3.80
C HIS A 51 2.12 29.75 -2.35
N ASN A 52 0.91 29.48 -1.83
CA ASN A 52 0.80 29.43 -0.37
C ASN A 52 -0.27 28.52 0.28
N GLU A 53 -0.78 27.48 -0.37
CA GLU A 53 -1.75 26.60 0.30
C GLU A 53 -1.38 25.11 0.31
N GLU A 54 -1.89 24.40 1.33
CA GLU A 54 -1.64 23.02 1.72
C GLU A 54 -2.02 21.98 0.65
N GLY A 55 -1.33 22.02 -0.50
CA GLY A 55 -1.75 21.27 -1.66
C GLY A 55 -0.71 21.14 -2.78
N PRO A 56 -1.12 20.50 -3.88
CA PRO A 56 -0.37 20.43 -5.12
C PRO A 56 -0.13 21.84 -5.69
N ARG A 57 1.08 22.12 -6.18
CA ARG A 57 1.39 23.38 -6.86
C ARG A 57 1.06 23.27 -8.35
N SER A 58 0.35 24.24 -8.91
CA SER A 58 0.22 24.34 -10.37
C SER A 58 1.58 24.60 -11.02
N LEU A 59 1.86 23.89 -12.11
CA LEU A 59 3.06 24.06 -12.92
C LEU A 59 2.83 24.98 -14.13
N LEU A 60 1.65 25.59 -14.25
CA LEU A 60 1.34 26.47 -15.37
C LEU A 60 2.14 27.78 -15.26
N ASP A 61 2.78 28.15 -16.36
CA ASP A 61 3.28 29.49 -16.60
C ASP A 61 2.06 30.34 -16.96
N PHE A 62 1.49 31.04 -15.98
CA PHE A 62 0.32 31.87 -16.22
C PHE A 62 0.75 33.06 -17.06
N ASN A 63 0.25 33.16 -18.29
CA ASN A 63 0.21 34.46 -18.95
C ASN A 63 -0.65 35.39 -18.07
N ASP A 64 -0.10 36.54 -17.67
CA ASP A 64 -0.71 37.53 -16.75
C ASP A 64 -2.12 38.04 -17.15
N LYS A 65 -2.70 37.56 -18.25
CA LYS A 65 -3.99 38.00 -18.83
C LYS A 65 -5.08 36.92 -18.88
N VAL A 66 -4.78 35.67 -18.52
CA VAL A 66 -5.73 34.55 -18.61
C VAL A 66 -5.85 33.80 -17.29
N VAL A 67 -7.06 33.75 -16.75
CA VAL A 67 -7.37 32.98 -15.53
C VAL A 67 -8.00 31.66 -15.93
N TYR A 68 -7.41 30.55 -15.48
CA TYR A 68 -7.92 29.22 -15.76
C TYR A 68 -8.91 28.75 -14.68
N ARG A 69 -10.10 28.34 -15.10
CA ARG A 69 -11.15 27.77 -14.22
C ARG A 69 -11.15 26.25 -14.30
N VAL A 70 -11.15 25.59 -13.14
CA VAL A 70 -11.31 24.13 -13.02
C VAL A 70 -12.79 23.77 -13.06
N THR A 71 -13.19 22.98 -14.04
CA THR A 71 -14.56 22.51 -14.23
C THR A 71 -14.65 20.99 -14.00
N PRO A 72 -15.86 20.40 -13.91
CA PRO A 72 -16.02 18.96 -13.78
C PRO A 72 -15.38 18.15 -14.93
N SER A 73 -15.24 18.77 -16.11
CA SER A 73 -14.58 18.20 -17.29
C SER A 73 -13.05 18.33 -17.30
N THR A 74 -12.46 19.07 -16.36
CA THR A 74 -11.01 19.25 -16.29
C THR A 74 -10.31 17.99 -15.81
N VAL A 75 -9.31 17.53 -16.55
CA VAL A 75 -8.46 16.39 -16.18
C VAL A 75 -7.27 16.87 -15.35
N LEU A 76 -7.21 16.45 -14.08
CA LEU A 76 -6.06 16.73 -13.22
C LEU A 76 -4.99 15.64 -13.32
N MET A 77 -3.75 16.05 -13.56
CA MET A 77 -2.56 15.18 -13.57
C MET A 77 -1.59 15.59 -12.47
N PHE A 78 -1.23 14.65 -11.60
CA PHE A 78 -0.27 14.88 -10.51
C PHE A 78 1.11 14.33 -10.86
N LEU A 79 2.15 15.15 -10.66
CA LEU A 79 3.55 14.81 -10.83
C LEU A 79 4.26 14.76 -9.48
N ALA A 80 5.19 13.81 -9.31
CA ALA A 80 6.05 13.70 -8.15
C ALA A 80 7.45 14.21 -8.50
N ARG A 81 8.21 14.76 -7.55
CA ARG A 81 9.63 15.06 -7.82
C ARG A 81 10.52 13.83 -7.84
N ALA A 82 10.13 12.80 -7.09
CA ALA A 82 10.90 11.57 -6.95
C ALA A 82 10.02 10.33 -7.16
N TYR A 83 10.48 9.43 -8.03
CA TYR A 83 9.85 8.17 -8.37
C TYR A 83 10.73 7.01 -7.90
N ARG A 84 10.09 5.92 -7.48
CA ARG A 84 10.76 4.68 -7.06
C ARG A 84 10.17 3.53 -7.86
N PHE A 85 10.96 2.96 -8.76
CA PHE A 85 10.58 1.81 -9.56
C PHE A 85 11.29 0.55 -9.06
N VAL A 86 10.54 -0.55 -9.02
CA VAL A 86 11.09 -1.89 -8.80
C VAL A 86 10.78 -2.67 -10.06
N TYR A 87 11.81 -2.93 -10.87
CA TYR A 87 11.73 -3.80 -12.03
C TYR A 87 11.85 -5.24 -11.54
N VAL A 88 10.90 -6.08 -11.91
CA VAL A 88 10.94 -7.52 -11.68
C VAL A 88 11.08 -8.17 -13.04
N LEU A 89 12.26 -8.71 -13.31
CA LEU A 89 12.56 -9.47 -14.52
C LEU A 89 12.13 -10.92 -14.28
N ASP A 90 11.23 -11.40 -15.13
CA ASP A 90 10.84 -12.82 -15.14
C ASP A 90 11.93 -13.61 -15.87
N LEU A 91 12.64 -14.45 -15.11
CA LEU A 91 13.68 -15.36 -15.57
C LEU A 91 13.25 -16.83 -15.37
N SER A 92 11.96 -17.09 -15.55
CA SER A 92 11.41 -18.45 -15.62
C SER A 92 11.88 -19.19 -16.88
N PRO A 93 11.88 -20.54 -16.90
CA PRO A 93 12.31 -21.31 -18.08
C PRO A 93 11.56 -20.97 -19.38
N SER A 94 10.34 -20.42 -19.31
CA SER A 94 9.60 -20.00 -20.50
C SER A 94 10.27 -18.86 -21.27
N ILE A 95 11.10 -18.03 -20.63
CA ILE A 95 11.76 -16.90 -21.29
C ILE A 95 13.07 -17.28 -22.00
N THR A 96 13.54 -18.54 -21.89
CA THR A 96 14.63 -19.05 -22.72
C THR A 96 14.14 -19.51 -24.09
N ALA A 97 12.84 -19.46 -24.35
CA ALA A 97 12.27 -19.77 -25.65
C ALA A 97 12.60 -18.68 -26.69
N VAL A 98 12.68 -19.11 -27.94
CA VAL A 98 12.79 -18.21 -29.09
C VAL A 98 11.38 -17.81 -29.52
N ASP A 99 11.12 -16.51 -29.58
CA ASP A 99 9.90 -16.01 -30.20
C ASP A 99 9.99 -16.20 -31.71
N LEU A 100 9.17 -17.10 -32.25
CA LEU A 100 9.19 -17.48 -33.67
C LEU A 100 8.88 -16.31 -34.61
N HIS A 101 8.19 -15.27 -34.13
CA HIS A 101 7.82 -14.11 -34.94
C HIS A 101 8.92 -13.05 -34.99
N SER A 102 9.45 -12.63 -33.84
CA SER A 102 10.55 -11.66 -33.80
C SER A 102 11.91 -12.28 -34.14
N GLY A 103 12.04 -13.61 -34.01
CA GLY A 103 13.31 -14.32 -34.15
C GLY A 103 14.29 -14.03 -33.02
N THR A 104 13.81 -13.47 -31.89
CA THR A 104 14.64 -13.11 -30.73
C THR A 104 14.41 -14.06 -29.57
N VAL A 105 15.44 -14.25 -28.74
CA VAL A 105 15.30 -14.94 -27.46
C VAL A 105 14.58 -13.99 -26.50
N LEU A 106 13.54 -14.46 -25.81
CA LEU A 106 12.72 -13.61 -24.93
C LEU A 106 13.55 -12.99 -23.78
N LEU A 107 14.62 -13.67 -23.35
CA LEU A 107 15.60 -13.20 -22.39
C LEU A 107 16.32 -11.92 -22.87
N ASP A 108 16.87 -11.94 -24.08
CA ASP A 108 17.54 -10.77 -24.69
C ASP A 108 16.53 -9.61 -24.85
N GLU A 109 15.31 -9.95 -25.25
CA GLU A 109 14.22 -8.99 -25.39
C GLU A 109 13.86 -8.31 -24.05
N ALA A 110 13.91 -9.04 -22.93
CA ALA A 110 13.65 -8.50 -21.60
C ALA A 110 14.65 -7.39 -21.24
N PHE A 111 15.94 -7.61 -21.50
CA PHE A 111 16.97 -6.59 -21.29
C PHE A 111 16.76 -5.38 -22.21
N ILE A 112 16.45 -5.61 -23.50
CA ILE A 112 16.17 -4.53 -24.46
C ILE A 112 14.97 -3.69 -24.00
N LYS A 113 13.90 -4.32 -23.51
CA LYS A 113 12.71 -3.62 -23.00
C LYS A 113 12.99 -2.85 -21.72
N LEU A 114 13.80 -3.40 -20.81
CA LEU A 114 14.30 -2.69 -19.62
C LEU A 114 15.10 -1.44 -20.04
N GLN A 115 16.04 -1.60 -20.97
CA GLN A 115 16.86 -0.51 -21.48
C GLN A 115 16.02 0.62 -22.09
N ARG A 116 15.07 0.28 -22.97
CA ARG A 116 14.17 1.26 -23.61
C ARG A 116 13.27 1.96 -22.58
N SER A 117 12.76 1.22 -21.60
CA SER A 117 11.95 1.77 -20.52
C SER A 117 12.74 2.80 -19.71
N LEU A 118 13.97 2.47 -19.29
CA LEU A 118 14.81 3.39 -18.52
C LEU A 118 15.18 4.64 -19.32
N LYS A 119 15.61 4.48 -20.58
CA LYS A 119 15.91 5.61 -21.48
C LYS A 119 14.71 6.55 -21.65
N SER A 120 13.51 5.99 -21.80
CA SER A 120 12.29 6.79 -21.92
C SER A 120 11.94 7.51 -20.61
N LEU A 121 12.07 6.87 -19.45
CA LEU A 121 11.69 7.49 -18.18
C LEU A 121 12.67 8.57 -17.71
N THR A 122 13.97 8.43 -17.96
CA THR A 122 14.99 9.40 -17.54
C THR A 122 15.03 10.66 -18.38
N LYS A 123 14.53 10.61 -19.61
CA LYS A 123 14.52 11.75 -20.53
C LYS A 123 13.71 12.91 -19.95
N SER A 124 14.30 14.09 -19.89
CA SER A 124 13.62 15.33 -19.54
C SER A 124 12.64 15.76 -20.64
N PHE A 125 11.52 16.38 -20.25
CA PHE A 125 10.46 16.77 -21.20
C PHE A 125 9.83 18.10 -20.81
N LYS A 126 9.29 18.82 -21.81
CA LYS A 126 8.44 20.01 -21.58
C LYS A 126 7.03 19.57 -21.20
N LEU A 127 6.45 20.22 -20.19
CA LEU A 127 5.06 19.96 -19.82
C LEU A 127 4.12 20.41 -20.95
N PRO A 128 3.13 19.60 -21.33
CA PRO A 128 2.18 19.97 -22.37
C PRO A 128 1.52 21.32 -22.07
N GLY A 129 1.61 22.27 -23.01
CA GLY A 129 1.03 23.61 -22.86
C GLY A 129 1.83 24.59 -21.99
N SER A 130 3.08 24.28 -21.61
CA SER A 130 3.97 25.23 -20.93
C SER A 130 5.42 25.11 -21.39
N GLU A 131 6.23 26.14 -21.16
CA GLU A 131 7.69 26.08 -21.37
C GLU A 131 8.47 25.50 -20.18
N VAL A 132 7.76 25.08 -19.12
CA VAL A 132 8.39 24.48 -17.94
C VAL A 132 8.94 23.10 -18.29
N LYS A 133 10.27 22.97 -18.20
CA LYS A 133 10.98 21.69 -18.33
C LYS A 133 10.89 20.90 -17.03
N PHE A 134 10.39 19.68 -17.10
CA PHE A 134 10.30 18.77 -15.96
C PHE A 134 11.42 17.72 -16.00
N VAL A 135 12.06 17.52 -14.86
CA VAL A 135 13.14 16.54 -14.68
C VAL A 135 12.82 15.63 -13.48
N PRO A 136 12.43 14.36 -13.71
CA PRO A 136 12.10 13.44 -12.62
C PRO A 136 13.36 12.88 -11.94
N LYS A 137 13.36 12.77 -10.61
CA LYS A 137 14.37 11.98 -9.88
C LYS A 137 13.93 10.52 -9.82
N ILE A 138 14.63 9.63 -10.51
CA ILE A 138 14.22 8.23 -10.65
C ILE A 138 15.14 7.33 -9.84
N TYR A 139 14.59 6.63 -8.85
CA TYR A 139 15.28 5.59 -8.12
C TYR A 139 14.82 4.22 -8.64
N ILE A 140 15.75 3.35 -8.99
CA ILE A 140 15.44 2.00 -9.48
C ILE A 140 15.97 0.92 -8.56
N THR A 141 15.26 -0.20 -8.54
CA THR A 141 15.70 -1.49 -8.01
C THR A 141 15.38 -2.53 -9.07
N VAL A 142 16.32 -3.40 -9.40
CA VAL A 142 16.12 -4.47 -10.40
C VAL A 142 16.24 -5.81 -9.70
N LEU A 143 15.18 -6.60 -9.80
CA LEU A 143 15.04 -7.92 -9.20
C LEU A 143 14.91 -8.96 -10.30
N CYS A 144 15.62 -10.06 -10.14
CA CYS A 144 15.50 -11.25 -10.96
C CYS A 144 14.65 -12.28 -10.22
N HIS A 145 13.52 -12.67 -10.83
CA HIS A 145 12.67 -13.73 -10.29
C HIS A 145 12.77 -14.97 -11.16
N THR A 146 13.01 -16.13 -10.55
CA THR A 146 12.92 -17.42 -11.22
C THR A 146 12.10 -18.39 -10.38
N SER A 147 11.30 -19.24 -11.05
CA SER A 147 10.45 -20.25 -10.41
C SER A 147 11.18 -21.57 -10.15
N LEU A 148 12.50 -21.62 -10.41
CA LEU A 148 13.29 -22.83 -10.30
C LEU A 148 13.56 -23.22 -8.84
N ILE A 149 13.19 -24.46 -8.49
CA ILE A 149 13.28 -25.04 -7.13
C ILE A 149 14.72 -25.00 -6.58
N SER A 150 15.74 -25.04 -7.45
CA SER A 150 17.15 -25.00 -7.07
C SER A 150 17.65 -23.60 -6.68
N CYS A 151 17.02 -22.53 -7.17
CA CYS A 151 17.38 -21.16 -6.82
C CYS A 151 16.66 -20.75 -5.52
N LYS A 152 17.36 -20.87 -4.39
CA LYS A 152 16.80 -20.61 -3.06
C LYS A 152 16.50 -19.12 -2.78
N GLU A 153 17.01 -18.19 -3.59
CA GLU A 153 16.84 -16.74 -3.39
C GLU A 153 16.65 -15.99 -4.72
N ASN A 154 15.70 -15.05 -4.77
CA ASN A 154 15.60 -14.07 -5.86
C ASN A 154 16.78 -13.10 -5.76
N GLU A 155 17.47 -12.83 -6.86
CA GLU A 155 18.63 -11.95 -6.84
C GLU A 155 18.26 -10.48 -7.06
N VAL A 156 18.88 -9.60 -6.27
CA VAL A 156 18.78 -8.15 -6.41
C VAL A 156 20.01 -7.67 -7.20
N LEU A 157 19.85 -7.39 -8.50
CA LEU A 157 20.96 -6.90 -9.34
C LEU A 157 21.34 -5.46 -8.94
N LEU A 158 20.34 -4.63 -8.64
CA LEU A 158 20.55 -3.22 -8.30
C LEU A 158 19.52 -2.79 -7.27
N GLN A 159 19.93 -2.02 -6.26
CA GLN A 159 19.03 -1.57 -5.19
C GLN A 159 19.10 -0.07 -4.94
N GLY A 160 17.96 0.61 -5.07
CA GLY A 160 17.78 2.01 -4.68
C GLY A 160 18.70 3.02 -5.39
N CYS A 161 19.15 2.70 -6.61
CA CYS A 161 20.08 3.53 -7.37
C CYS A 161 19.37 4.73 -8.00
N LEU A 162 19.93 5.94 -7.89
CA LEU A 162 19.44 7.13 -8.59
C LEU A 162 19.95 7.12 -10.03
N VAL A 163 19.02 7.10 -10.98
CA VAL A 163 19.31 7.12 -12.42
C VAL A 163 19.07 8.51 -12.97
N THR A 164 20.04 9.02 -13.70
CA THR A 164 20.03 10.29 -14.42
C THR A 164 20.40 10.04 -15.87
N GLU A 165 20.15 11.00 -16.77
CA GLU A 165 20.59 10.90 -18.17
C GLU A 165 22.12 10.69 -18.29
N GLU A 166 22.90 11.21 -17.33
CA GLU A 166 24.37 11.14 -17.34
C GLU A 166 24.94 9.77 -16.94
N ASN A 167 24.30 9.08 -15.99
CA ASN A 167 24.80 7.80 -15.45
C ASN A 167 24.09 6.57 -16.05
N LEU A 168 23.07 6.80 -16.88
CA LEU A 168 22.21 5.74 -17.40
C LEU A 168 22.99 4.67 -18.16
N ASP A 169 23.88 5.06 -19.08
CA ASP A 169 24.62 4.09 -19.89
C ASP A 169 25.56 3.23 -19.04
N THR A 170 26.23 3.83 -18.04
CA THR A 170 27.07 3.07 -17.08
C THR A 170 26.25 2.09 -16.25
N ILE A 171 25.04 2.47 -15.83
CA ILE A 171 24.13 1.60 -15.08
C ILE A 171 23.62 0.45 -15.96
N LEU A 172 23.28 0.73 -17.23
CA LEU A 172 22.84 -0.29 -18.18
C LEU A 172 23.94 -1.31 -18.46
N ASP A 173 25.19 -0.86 -18.63
CA ASP A 173 26.34 -1.76 -18.82
C ASP A 173 26.59 -2.64 -17.58
N GLN A 174 26.40 -2.09 -16.39
CA GLN A 174 26.50 -2.85 -15.14
C GLN A 174 25.38 -3.89 -15.03
N LEU A 175 24.13 -3.49 -15.27
CA LEU A 175 22.98 -4.40 -15.25
C LEU A 175 23.12 -5.53 -16.26
N ARG A 176 23.68 -5.25 -17.44
CA ARG A 176 23.95 -6.28 -18.45
C ARG A 176 24.94 -7.32 -17.94
N ARG A 177 26.07 -6.88 -17.38
CA ARG A 177 27.09 -7.79 -16.82
C ARG A 177 26.55 -8.62 -15.66
N ASP A 178 25.77 -7.99 -14.77
CA ASP A 178 25.21 -8.68 -13.61
C ASP A 178 24.14 -9.71 -14.04
N LEU A 179 23.34 -9.37 -15.06
CA LEU A 179 22.38 -10.30 -15.66
C LEU A 179 23.09 -11.48 -16.33
N GLU A 180 24.11 -11.23 -17.16
CA GLU A 180 24.94 -12.29 -17.78
C GLU A 180 25.59 -13.18 -16.69
N SER A 181 26.07 -12.61 -15.59
CA SER A 181 26.62 -13.37 -14.46
C SER A 181 25.56 -14.19 -13.72
N PHE A 182 24.32 -13.73 -13.65
CA PHE A 182 23.21 -14.48 -13.07
C PHE A 182 22.77 -15.62 -13.99
N GLU A 183 22.64 -15.37 -15.28
CA GLU A 183 22.33 -16.38 -16.31
C GLU A 183 23.35 -17.53 -16.27
N ASN A 184 24.65 -17.21 -16.25
CA ASN A 184 25.71 -18.21 -16.15
C ASN A 184 25.59 -19.07 -14.88
N ARG A 185 25.24 -18.47 -13.74
CA ARG A 185 25.01 -19.22 -12.50
C ARG A 185 23.77 -20.12 -12.59
N MET A 186 22.67 -19.62 -13.16
CA MET A 186 21.49 -20.45 -13.38
C MET A 186 21.82 -21.65 -14.28
N ALA A 187 22.56 -21.43 -15.36
CA ALA A 187 23.00 -22.48 -16.27
C ALA A 187 23.86 -23.54 -15.55
N SER A 188 24.83 -23.14 -14.73
CA SER A 188 25.62 -24.08 -13.92
C SER A 188 24.76 -24.85 -12.90
N SER A 189 23.79 -24.19 -12.25
CA SER A 189 22.87 -24.88 -11.35
C SER A 189 21.94 -25.87 -12.07
N PHE A 190 21.60 -25.64 -13.34
CA PHE A 190 20.89 -26.60 -14.16
C PHE A 190 21.74 -27.83 -14.48
N GLU A 191 23.01 -27.63 -14.82
CA GLU A 191 23.95 -28.73 -15.10
C GLU A 191 24.03 -29.69 -13.89
N GLU A 192 24.17 -29.16 -12.68
CA GLU A 192 24.20 -29.96 -11.44
C GLU A 192 22.93 -30.81 -11.21
N ILE A 193 21.74 -30.31 -11.57
CA ILE A 193 20.48 -31.04 -11.43
C ILE A 193 20.34 -32.12 -12.52
N THR A 194 20.72 -31.78 -13.75
CA THR A 194 20.63 -32.70 -14.88
C THR A 194 21.55 -33.89 -14.68
N ASP A 195 22.73 -33.67 -14.09
CA ASP A 195 23.66 -34.74 -13.71
C ASP A 195 23.08 -35.64 -12.60
N LEU A 196 22.36 -35.08 -11.61
CA LEU A 196 21.68 -35.87 -10.56
C LEU A 196 20.56 -36.75 -11.13
N ASP A 197 19.73 -36.23 -12.04
CA ASP A 197 18.67 -37.00 -12.72
C ASP A 197 19.25 -38.09 -13.63
N TYR A 198 20.42 -37.86 -14.24
CA TYR A 198 21.11 -38.88 -15.05
C TYR A 198 21.58 -40.08 -14.20
N TYR A 199 22.00 -39.84 -12.96
CA TYR A 199 22.37 -40.90 -12.02
C TYR A 199 21.15 -41.67 -11.47
N GLU A 200 20.00 -41.01 -11.26
CA GLU A 200 18.76 -41.71 -10.88
C GLU A 200 18.13 -42.49 -12.05
N GLN A 201 18.23 -42.00 -13.29
CA GLN A 201 17.74 -42.72 -14.47
C GLN A 201 18.60 -43.95 -14.83
N ALA A 202 19.90 -43.94 -14.54
CA ALA A 202 20.77 -45.10 -14.78
C ALA A 202 20.49 -46.31 -13.87
N GLU A 203 19.81 -46.13 -12.73
CA GLU A 203 19.33 -47.24 -11.87
C GLU A 203 17.82 -47.52 -12.01
N GLY A 204 17.07 -46.68 -12.73
CA GLY A 204 15.61 -46.59 -12.67
C GLY A 204 14.85 -46.91 -13.97
N ASP A 205 15.39 -47.75 -14.84
CA ASP A 205 14.89 -48.07 -16.20
C ASP A 205 13.52 -48.84 -16.23
N LYS A 206 12.64 -48.63 -15.25
CA LYS A 206 11.30 -49.23 -15.17
C LYS A 206 10.16 -48.33 -14.69
N ILE A 207 10.38 -47.06 -14.30
CA ILE A 207 9.34 -46.28 -13.60
C ILE A 207 8.79 -45.07 -14.40
N THR A 208 9.47 -44.58 -15.43
CA THR A 208 9.13 -43.27 -16.05
C THR A 208 8.27 -43.30 -17.31
N PHE A 209 7.78 -44.46 -17.76
CA PHE A 209 6.80 -44.53 -18.86
C PHE A 209 5.35 -44.82 -18.43
N GLY A 210 5.08 -44.95 -17.12
CA GLY A 210 3.75 -45.26 -16.57
C GLY A 210 2.88 -44.07 -16.16
N LEU A 211 3.29 -42.82 -16.43
CA LEU A 211 2.57 -41.62 -15.99
C LEU A 211 1.47 -41.13 -16.95
N PHE A 212 1.27 -41.81 -18.09
CA PHE A 212 0.29 -41.38 -19.10
C PHE A 212 -0.79 -42.41 -19.47
N GLU A 213 -0.84 -43.60 -18.86
CA GLU A 213 -1.93 -44.55 -19.13
C GLU A 213 -2.55 -45.14 -17.86
N ASP A 214 -3.88 -45.06 -17.82
CA ASP A 214 -4.85 -45.77 -17.00
C ASP A 214 -4.94 -45.49 -15.49
N SER A 215 -5.93 -44.66 -15.15
CA SER A 215 -6.92 -45.01 -14.10
C SER A 215 -8.18 -44.16 -14.24
N LEU A 216 -9.03 -44.56 -15.20
CA LEU A 216 -10.47 -44.47 -14.98
C LEU A 216 -10.79 -45.40 -13.79
N ASP A 217 -11.70 -44.97 -12.93
CA ASP A 217 -12.22 -45.65 -11.73
C ASP A 217 -11.41 -45.44 -10.43
N ARG A 218 -11.76 -44.37 -9.70
CA ARG A 218 -11.78 -44.37 -8.23
C ARG A 218 -12.74 -43.30 -7.69
N GLU A 219 -13.88 -43.76 -7.21
CA GLU A 219 -14.78 -43.02 -6.34
C GLU A 219 -14.15 -42.78 -4.96
N ASP A 220 -14.48 -41.62 -4.38
CA ASP A 220 -14.38 -41.26 -2.97
C ASP A 220 -13.07 -41.51 -2.23
N THR A 221 -12.29 -40.45 -2.03
CA THR A 221 -11.82 -40.02 -0.71
C THR A 221 -11.21 -38.63 -0.82
N SER A 222 -11.57 -37.77 0.14
CA SER A 222 -10.96 -36.47 0.37
C SER A 222 -9.50 -36.64 0.76
N ASP A 223 -8.58 -36.37 -0.16
CA ASP A 223 -7.19 -36.10 0.15
C ASP A 223 -6.73 -34.84 -0.59
N PRO A 224 -5.78 -34.07 -0.03
CA PRO A 224 -5.35 -32.81 -0.58
C PRO A 224 -4.67 -33.11 -1.91
N ALA A 225 -5.23 -32.59 -3.00
CA ALA A 225 -4.62 -32.69 -4.31
C ALA A 225 -3.16 -32.25 -4.18
N MET A 226 -2.26 -33.23 -4.28
CA MET A 226 -0.85 -33.05 -4.53
C MET A 226 -0.80 -32.36 -5.90
N TYR A 227 -0.80 -31.02 -5.88
CA TYR A 227 -0.54 -30.21 -7.05
C TYR A 227 0.90 -30.53 -7.46
N VAL A 228 1.06 -31.54 -8.31
CA VAL A 228 2.24 -31.71 -9.14
C VAL A 228 2.26 -30.49 -10.06
N MET A 229 2.80 -29.40 -9.53
CA MET A 229 3.07 -28.17 -10.26
C MET A 229 4.08 -28.54 -11.35
N SER A 230 3.66 -28.49 -12.62
CA SER A 230 4.63 -28.48 -13.70
C SER A 230 5.58 -27.29 -13.50
N PRO A 231 6.81 -27.32 -14.02
CA PRO A 231 7.74 -26.18 -14.00
C PRO A 231 7.14 -24.89 -14.60
N GLU A 232 6.03 -25.01 -15.35
CA GLU A 232 5.25 -23.92 -15.96
C GLU A 232 4.18 -23.33 -15.01
N ALA A 233 3.99 -23.90 -13.81
CA ALA A 233 3.09 -23.40 -12.78
C ALA A 233 3.67 -22.14 -12.11
N SER A 234 3.73 -21.06 -12.87
CA SER A 234 4.17 -19.73 -12.44
C SER A 234 3.27 -19.16 -11.34
N PHE A 235 3.77 -18.15 -10.63
CA PHE A 235 3.02 -17.31 -9.67
C PHE A 235 1.64 -16.87 -10.19
N ILE A 236 1.48 -16.76 -11.51
CA ILE A 236 0.23 -16.37 -12.18
C ILE A 236 -0.85 -17.44 -12.04
N ASN A 237 -0.49 -18.72 -12.06
CA ASN A 237 -1.44 -19.80 -11.81
C ASN A 237 -1.88 -19.82 -10.34
N LEU A 238 -0.99 -19.53 -9.39
CA LEU A 238 -1.37 -19.37 -7.97
C LEU A 238 -2.39 -18.22 -7.80
N LEU A 239 -2.15 -17.07 -8.44
CA LEU A 239 -3.06 -15.93 -8.44
C LEU A 239 -4.42 -16.24 -9.08
N ARG A 240 -4.47 -17.17 -10.04
CA ARG A 240 -5.69 -17.53 -10.75
C ARG A 240 -6.61 -18.42 -9.92
N TYR A 241 -6.06 -19.43 -9.24
CA TYR A 241 -6.87 -20.43 -8.55
C TYR A 241 -7.13 -20.09 -7.07
N ASP A 242 -6.19 -19.41 -6.41
CA ASP A 242 -6.38 -18.98 -5.01
C ASP A 242 -7.03 -17.60 -4.95
N HIS A 243 -8.35 -17.60 -4.78
CA HIS A 243 -9.15 -16.39 -4.63
C HIS A 243 -8.71 -15.55 -3.43
N SER A 244 -8.35 -16.19 -2.32
CA SER A 244 -8.04 -15.51 -1.07
C SER A 244 -6.69 -14.79 -1.13
N LEU A 245 -5.70 -15.44 -1.75
CA LEU A 245 -4.39 -14.86 -1.97
C LEU A 245 -4.45 -13.70 -2.97
N PHE A 246 -5.22 -13.84 -4.04
CA PHE A 246 -5.43 -12.75 -5.01
C PHE A 246 -6.07 -11.52 -4.37
N GLU A 247 -7.17 -11.68 -3.63
CA GLU A 247 -7.84 -10.55 -2.95
C GLU A 247 -6.89 -9.88 -1.93
N SER A 248 -6.17 -10.68 -1.13
CA SER A 248 -5.20 -10.17 -0.17
C SER A 248 -4.10 -9.33 -0.85
N LEU A 249 -3.54 -9.84 -1.96
CA LEU A 249 -2.52 -9.13 -2.73
C LEU A 249 -3.07 -7.82 -3.31
N MET A 250 -4.22 -7.88 -3.99
CA MET A 250 -4.84 -6.69 -4.59
C MET A 250 -5.16 -5.62 -3.54
N MET A 251 -5.65 -6.05 -2.37
CA MET A 251 -5.88 -5.15 -1.24
C MET A 251 -4.59 -4.52 -0.74
N GLN A 252 -3.50 -5.27 -0.62
CA GLN A 252 -2.20 -4.74 -0.21
C GLN A 252 -1.65 -3.71 -1.21
N LEU A 253 -1.71 -4.00 -2.52
CA LEU A 253 -1.26 -3.09 -3.57
C LEU A 253 -2.05 -1.78 -3.56
N ARG A 254 -3.39 -1.86 -3.49
CA ARG A 254 -4.30 -0.71 -3.42
C ARG A 254 -4.08 0.15 -2.18
N HIS A 255 -3.94 -0.51 -1.02
CA HIS A 255 -3.70 0.16 0.25
C HIS A 255 -2.38 0.93 0.26
N HIS A 256 -1.31 0.30 -0.23
CA HIS A 256 0.01 0.93 -0.30
C HIS A 256 0.19 1.87 -1.49
N THR A 257 -0.85 2.04 -2.32
CA THR A 257 -0.82 2.86 -3.55
C THR A 257 0.33 2.46 -4.47
N ILE A 258 0.58 1.16 -4.57
CA ILE A 258 1.59 0.58 -5.46
C ILE A 258 0.93 0.38 -6.82
N SER A 259 1.54 0.95 -7.86
CA SER A 259 1.16 0.75 -9.25
C SER A 259 1.97 -0.40 -9.84
N CYS A 260 1.30 -1.33 -10.52
CA CYS A 260 1.91 -2.47 -11.19
C CYS A 260 1.74 -2.29 -12.70
N SER A 261 2.85 -2.11 -13.42
CA SER A 261 2.85 -2.04 -14.88
C SER A 261 3.53 -3.28 -15.46
N PHE A 262 3.05 -3.75 -16.60
CA PHE A 262 3.57 -4.94 -17.26
C PHE A 262 4.04 -4.58 -18.67
N LEU A 263 5.24 -5.04 -18.99
CA LEU A 263 5.79 -5.01 -20.34
C LEU A 263 5.73 -6.46 -20.84
N GLN A 264 4.87 -6.73 -21.80
CA GLN A 264 4.77 -8.07 -22.40
C GLN A 264 6.12 -8.43 -23.04
N LEU A 265 6.57 -9.69 -22.92
CA LEU A 265 7.68 -10.25 -23.69
C LEU A 265 7.12 -11.11 -24.82
N GLY A 266 7.79 -11.14 -25.97
CA GLY A 266 7.42 -11.92 -27.14
C GLY A 266 6.21 -11.40 -27.92
N SER A 267 5.95 -12.05 -29.04
CA SER A 267 4.69 -11.90 -29.77
C SER A 267 3.55 -12.55 -28.96
N GLY A 268 2.39 -11.89 -28.87
CA GLY A 268 1.25 -12.39 -28.08
C GLY A 268 0.72 -13.74 -28.54
N PHE A 269 -0.24 -14.30 -27.79
CA PHE A 269 -0.83 -15.61 -28.12
C PHE A 269 -1.35 -15.66 -29.56
N GLN A 270 -0.91 -16.67 -30.31
CA GLN A 270 -1.42 -17.00 -31.64
C GLN A 270 -1.89 -18.45 -31.64
N LEU A 271 -3.03 -18.73 -32.28
CA LEU A 271 -3.63 -20.08 -32.36
C LEU A 271 -2.67 -21.14 -32.94
N GLN A 272 -1.66 -20.72 -33.71
CA GLN A 272 -0.70 -21.62 -34.37
C GLN A 272 0.51 -22.00 -33.49
N SER A 273 0.67 -21.36 -32.32
CA SER A 273 1.82 -21.53 -31.41
C SER A 273 1.41 -22.15 -30.07
N GLY A 274 0.48 -23.11 -30.11
CA GLY A 274 -0.34 -23.55 -28.97
C GLY A 274 0.24 -24.59 -28.01
N LEU A 275 1.52 -24.97 -28.08
CA LEU A 275 2.10 -25.89 -27.09
C LEU A 275 2.87 -25.12 -26.01
N GLY A 276 2.36 -25.13 -24.77
CA GLY A 276 3.04 -24.57 -23.57
C GLY A 276 2.87 -23.07 -23.33
N HIS A 277 2.51 -22.26 -24.33
CA HIS A 277 2.38 -20.80 -24.17
C HIS A 277 0.94 -20.38 -23.86
N VAL A 278 0.56 -20.29 -22.57
CA VAL A 278 -0.71 -19.68 -22.14
C VAL A 278 -0.43 -18.32 -21.49
N PRO A 279 -0.30 -17.23 -22.26
CA PRO A 279 -0.20 -15.91 -21.66
C PRO A 279 -1.57 -15.53 -21.13
N TYR A 280 -1.62 -14.94 -19.94
CA TYR A 280 -2.84 -14.38 -19.36
C TYR A 280 -2.80 -12.85 -19.46
N PRO A 281 -2.84 -12.26 -20.67
CA PRO A 281 -2.76 -10.81 -20.84
C PRO A 281 -3.91 -10.12 -20.10
N GLU A 282 -5.11 -10.70 -20.11
CA GLU A 282 -6.29 -10.17 -19.41
C GLU A 282 -6.07 -9.99 -17.90
N LEU A 283 -5.33 -10.90 -17.26
CA LEU A 283 -5.03 -10.80 -15.83
C LEU A 283 -4.01 -9.68 -15.56
N MET A 284 -2.98 -9.56 -16.41
CA MET A 284 -1.96 -8.51 -16.29
C MET A 284 -2.56 -7.13 -16.57
N GLU A 285 -3.37 -7.03 -17.62
CA GLU A 285 -4.16 -5.85 -17.95
C GLU A 285 -5.08 -5.47 -16.78
N PHE A 286 -5.77 -6.45 -16.18
CA PHE A 286 -6.59 -6.22 -15.01
C PHE A 286 -5.78 -5.73 -13.80
N ILE A 287 -4.65 -6.37 -13.46
CA ILE A 287 -3.82 -5.95 -12.31
C ILE A 287 -3.27 -4.54 -12.57
N ALA A 288 -2.81 -4.25 -13.78
CA ALA A 288 -2.35 -2.93 -14.17
C ALA A 288 -3.46 -1.90 -14.02
N GLU A 289 -4.62 -2.15 -14.63
CA GLU A 289 -5.77 -1.28 -14.50
C GLU A 289 -6.14 -1.08 -13.02
N ALA A 290 -6.29 -2.15 -12.26
CA ALA A 290 -6.70 -2.11 -10.86
C ALA A 290 -5.69 -1.45 -9.90
N THR A 291 -4.47 -1.14 -10.34
CA THR A 291 -3.41 -0.50 -9.54
C THR A 291 -2.95 0.86 -10.08
N ASN A 292 -3.60 1.41 -11.12
CA ASN A 292 -3.12 2.58 -11.87
C ASN A 292 -1.74 2.36 -12.53
N GLY A 293 -1.48 1.13 -12.97
CA GLY A 293 -0.39 0.81 -13.87
C GLY A 293 -0.88 0.67 -15.31
N VAL A 294 0.03 0.19 -16.16
CA VAL A 294 -0.20 0.11 -17.61
C VAL A 294 0.33 -1.23 -18.12
N TYR A 295 -0.40 -1.84 -19.04
CA TYR A 295 0.04 -2.99 -19.80
C TYR A 295 0.48 -2.54 -21.19
N TYR A 296 1.74 -2.79 -21.57
CA TYR A 296 2.24 -2.55 -22.92
C TYR A 296 2.51 -3.88 -23.61
N SER A 297 1.76 -4.15 -24.68
CA SER A 297 2.02 -5.29 -25.59
C SER A 297 3.27 -5.03 -26.44
N LYS A 298 3.39 -3.81 -26.98
CA LYS A 298 4.57 -3.32 -27.69
C LYS A 298 4.98 -1.98 -27.10
N LEU A 299 6.25 -1.87 -26.70
CA LEU A 299 6.79 -0.61 -26.21
C LEU A 299 7.04 0.32 -27.42
N PRO A 300 6.52 1.56 -27.42
CA PRO A 300 6.82 2.53 -28.47
C PRO A 300 8.33 2.78 -28.57
N ASP A 301 8.83 2.98 -29.78
CA ASP A 301 10.23 3.35 -29.95
C ASP A 301 10.48 4.76 -29.38
N VAL A 302 11.65 4.92 -28.75
CA VAL A 302 12.03 6.18 -28.11
C VAL A 302 12.59 7.10 -29.18
N ASP A 303 11.78 8.03 -29.66
CA ASP A 303 12.27 9.12 -30.49
C ASP A 303 13.01 10.15 -29.60
N MET A 304 14.32 10.24 -29.80
CA MET A 304 15.18 11.13 -29.01
C MET A 304 14.96 12.61 -29.37
N ASP A 305 14.36 12.91 -30.52
CA ASP A 305 14.20 14.29 -31.01
C ASP A 305 12.93 14.98 -30.51
N VAL A 306 12.00 14.23 -29.89
CA VAL A 306 10.76 14.80 -29.34
C VAL A 306 11.03 15.56 -28.04
N GLU A 307 10.82 16.89 -28.03
CA GLU A 307 10.90 17.74 -26.82
C GLU A 307 9.71 17.53 -25.84
N GLY A 308 8.61 16.96 -26.33
CA GLY A 308 7.39 16.71 -25.58
C GLY A 308 7.44 15.46 -24.70
N MET A 309 6.41 15.32 -23.85
CA MET A 309 6.23 14.15 -22.98
C MET A 309 6.00 12.87 -23.80
N LEU A 310 6.83 11.85 -23.58
CA LEU A 310 6.70 10.55 -24.24
C LEU A 310 5.47 9.77 -23.70
N PRO A 311 4.87 8.86 -24.49
CA PRO A 311 3.71 8.07 -24.05
C PRO A 311 3.94 7.27 -22.76
N LEU A 312 5.12 6.66 -22.61
CA LEU A 312 5.49 5.92 -21.40
C LEU A 312 5.62 6.84 -20.18
N GLN A 313 6.17 8.04 -20.38
CA GLN A 313 6.26 9.04 -19.32
C GLN A 313 4.87 9.50 -18.91
N GLN A 314 3.98 9.78 -19.88
CA GLN A 314 2.61 10.19 -19.61
C GLN A 314 1.87 9.12 -18.80
N SER A 315 2.05 7.85 -19.13
CA SER A 315 1.30 6.77 -18.50
C SER A 315 1.85 6.34 -17.13
N ILE A 316 3.17 6.44 -16.91
CA ILE A 316 3.83 6.00 -15.66
C ILE A 316 4.12 7.16 -14.69
N LEU A 317 4.54 8.33 -15.18
CA LEU A 317 4.95 9.44 -14.33
C LEU A 317 3.77 10.32 -13.91
N THR A 318 2.70 10.40 -14.72
CA THR A 318 1.51 11.17 -14.35
C THR A 318 0.52 10.30 -13.58
N GLN A 319 0.01 10.85 -12.48
CA GLN A 319 -1.09 10.21 -11.74
C GLN A 319 -2.36 11.02 -11.99
N ARG A 320 -3.25 10.50 -12.82
CA ARG A 320 -4.55 11.15 -13.09
C ARG A 320 -5.49 11.01 -11.89
N LEU A 321 -6.27 12.06 -11.61
CA LEU A 321 -7.33 12.01 -10.58
C LEU A 321 -8.52 11.18 -11.06
N GLN A 322 -8.97 11.50 -12.26
CA GLN A 322 -10.08 10.84 -12.94
C GLN A 322 -9.46 9.74 -13.82
N LYS A 323 -9.94 8.52 -13.63
CA LYS A 323 -9.47 7.37 -14.38
C LYS A 323 -10.34 7.22 -15.63
N LEU A 324 -9.68 7.22 -16.78
CA LEU A 324 -10.29 6.72 -18.01
C LEU A 324 -10.37 5.19 -17.87
N LEU A 325 -11.57 4.67 -17.67
CA LEU A 325 -11.83 3.25 -17.88
C LEU A 325 -11.97 3.04 -19.40
N ASN A 326 -11.34 1.98 -19.93
CA ASN A 326 -11.15 1.66 -21.35
C ASN A 326 -9.85 2.18 -22.01
N ILE A 327 -8.68 1.86 -21.45
CA ILE A 327 -7.38 1.97 -22.14
C ILE A 327 -7.11 0.73 -23.02
N SER A 328 -8.12 -0.05 -23.41
CA SER A 328 -7.99 -0.98 -24.54
C SER A 328 -8.12 -0.26 -25.89
N GLY A 329 -8.67 0.98 -25.92
CA GLY A 329 -8.94 1.69 -27.17
C GLY A 329 -7.93 2.77 -27.57
N PHE A 330 -7.25 3.42 -26.62
CA PHE A 330 -6.54 4.68 -26.92
C PHE A 330 -5.04 4.51 -27.26
N PHE A 331 -4.44 3.35 -26.99
CA PHE A 331 -3.07 2.99 -27.40
C PHE A 331 -3.02 1.84 -28.42
N MET A 332 -4.17 1.42 -28.97
CA MET A 332 -4.25 0.48 -30.09
C MET A 332 -4.14 1.15 -31.47
N SER A 333 -3.74 2.42 -31.56
CA SER A 333 -3.43 3.04 -32.85
C SER A 333 -1.94 2.93 -33.17
N GLN A 334 -1.64 1.87 -33.93
CA GLN A 334 -0.63 1.77 -35.00
C GLN A 334 -0.03 0.34 -35.02
N THR A 335 -0.88 -0.66 -35.25
CA THR A 335 -0.45 -1.71 -36.16
C THR A 335 -0.70 -1.19 -37.58
N PRO A 336 0.31 -1.15 -38.46
CA PRO A 336 0.06 -1.15 -39.89
C PRO A 336 -0.87 -2.32 -40.20
N GLN A 337 -1.81 -2.06 -41.11
CA GLN A 337 -2.68 -3.05 -41.75
C GLN A 337 -1.86 -4.31 -42.08
N ASP A 338 -2.47 -5.48 -41.82
CA ASP A 338 -2.05 -6.85 -42.19
C ASP A 338 -1.96 -7.83 -41.01
N ILE A 339 -2.95 -7.80 -40.12
CA ILE A 339 -3.34 -9.01 -39.37
C ILE A 339 -4.77 -9.34 -39.81
N PRO A 340 -5.01 -10.45 -40.54
CA PRO A 340 -6.36 -10.91 -40.76
C PRO A 340 -6.91 -11.32 -39.39
N ARG A 341 -7.81 -10.48 -38.85
CA ARG A 341 -8.77 -10.95 -37.85
C ARG A 341 -9.46 -12.14 -38.50
N ILE A 342 -9.36 -13.30 -37.86
CA ILE A 342 -10.15 -14.46 -38.26
C ILE A 342 -11.61 -14.04 -38.04
N GLU A 343 -12.26 -13.61 -39.12
CA GLU A 343 -13.69 -13.72 -39.28
C GLU A 343 -14.01 -15.21 -39.15
N ILE A 344 -14.43 -15.61 -37.95
CA ILE A 344 -15.23 -16.82 -37.82
C ILE A 344 -16.54 -16.46 -38.54
N SER A 345 -16.61 -16.86 -39.80
CA SER A 345 -17.78 -16.71 -40.65
C SER A 345 -18.92 -17.58 -40.10
N SER A 346 -19.62 -17.06 -39.09
CA SER A 346 -20.98 -17.46 -38.73
C SER A 346 -21.56 -16.44 -37.73
N GLN A 347 -22.24 -15.42 -38.25
CA GLN A 347 -23.43 -14.79 -37.66
C GLN A 347 -23.39 -14.26 -36.19
N ASP A 348 -22.24 -13.93 -35.62
CA ASP A 348 -22.16 -13.46 -34.22
C ASP A 348 -21.39 -12.12 -34.06
N GLU A 349 -21.71 -11.11 -34.88
CA GLU A 349 -21.29 -9.71 -34.64
C GLU A 349 -21.95 -9.07 -33.39
N ASN A 350 -22.75 -9.84 -32.63
CA ASN A 350 -23.38 -9.42 -31.37
C ASN A 350 -22.64 -9.87 -30.09
N LEU A 351 -21.44 -10.43 -30.20
CA LEU A 351 -20.66 -10.95 -29.06
C LEU A 351 -19.65 -9.95 -28.47
N VAL A 352 -19.89 -8.64 -28.59
CA VAL A 352 -19.45 -7.74 -27.53
C VAL A 352 -20.24 -8.17 -26.30
N SER A 353 -19.58 -8.88 -25.38
CA SER A 353 -20.19 -9.35 -24.13
C SER A 353 -21.03 -8.20 -23.57
N SER A 354 -22.37 -8.32 -23.65
CA SER A 354 -23.26 -7.25 -23.26
C SER A 354 -23.01 -7.00 -21.78
N VAL A 355 -22.44 -5.84 -21.48
CA VAL A 355 -22.07 -5.49 -20.13
C VAL A 355 -23.37 -5.11 -19.42
N HIS A 356 -23.78 -5.94 -18.47
CA HIS A 356 -25.02 -5.74 -17.73
C HIS A 356 -24.71 -5.05 -16.41
N THR A 357 -25.48 -4.00 -16.11
CA THR A 357 -25.40 -3.29 -14.82
C THR A 357 -26.56 -3.71 -13.92
N ARG A 358 -26.28 -4.02 -12.66
CA ARG A 358 -27.29 -4.34 -11.64
C ARG A 358 -27.09 -3.52 -10.37
N LYS A 359 -28.13 -2.81 -9.95
CA LYS A 359 -28.16 -2.08 -8.67
C LYS A 359 -28.36 -3.05 -7.51
N HIS A 360 -27.55 -2.92 -6.45
CA HIS A 360 -27.61 -3.79 -5.29
C HIS A 360 -28.05 -3.08 -4.02
N LYS A 361 -27.62 -1.82 -3.83
CA LYS A 361 -27.82 -1.15 -2.55
C LYS A 361 -27.87 0.36 -2.72
N GLU A 362 -28.71 0.97 -1.89
CA GLU A 362 -28.89 2.41 -1.82
C GLU A 362 -29.04 2.80 -0.35
N ARG A 363 -28.28 3.79 0.11
CA ARG A 363 -28.29 4.25 1.51
C ARG A 363 -28.03 5.74 1.60
N ASN A 364 -28.53 6.36 2.68
CA ASN A 364 -28.15 7.71 3.08
C ASN A 364 -27.21 7.61 4.29
N LEU A 365 -26.06 8.27 4.22
CA LEU A 365 -25.04 8.29 5.26
C LEU A 365 -24.86 9.70 5.81
N HIS A 366 -24.82 9.84 7.12
CA HIS A 366 -24.60 11.12 7.80
C HIS A 366 -23.11 11.50 7.85
N ILE A 367 -22.46 11.56 6.69
CA ILE A 367 -21.03 11.87 6.53
C ILE A 367 -20.85 12.89 5.41
N SER A 368 -19.78 13.70 5.49
CA SER A 368 -19.37 14.57 4.39
C SER A 368 -18.98 13.76 3.14
N LEU A 369 -19.16 14.36 1.97
CA LEU A 369 -18.82 13.72 0.71
C LEU A 369 -17.32 13.45 0.58
N SER A 370 -16.48 14.39 1.02
CA SER A 370 -15.02 14.29 0.97
C SER A 370 -14.49 13.09 1.76
N THR A 371 -14.98 12.88 2.98
CA THR A 371 -14.60 11.75 3.82
C THR A 371 -15.07 10.43 3.22
N LEU A 372 -16.30 10.37 2.70
CA LEU A 372 -16.84 9.16 2.05
C LEU A 372 -16.01 8.74 0.84
N ILE A 373 -15.73 9.69 -0.07
CA ILE A 373 -14.91 9.39 -1.25
C ILE A 373 -13.49 9.02 -0.83
N SER A 374 -12.95 9.64 0.21
CA SER A 374 -11.63 9.30 0.73
C SER A 374 -11.54 7.86 1.22
N CYS A 375 -12.55 7.38 1.95
CA CYS A 375 -12.63 5.98 2.33
C CYS A 375 -12.67 5.07 1.11
N ARG A 376 -13.51 5.39 0.11
CA ARG A 376 -13.64 4.59 -1.13
C ARG A 376 -12.37 4.56 -1.96
N LEU A 377 -11.68 5.68 -2.11
CA LEU A 377 -10.38 5.71 -2.76
C LEU A 377 -9.40 4.74 -2.08
N ARG A 378 -9.39 4.70 -0.74
CA ARG A 378 -8.52 3.78 0.01
C ARG A 378 -8.94 2.32 -0.08
N ASP A 379 -10.23 2.03 -0.26
CA ASP A 379 -10.72 0.68 -0.63
C ASP A 379 -10.29 0.27 -2.05
N GLY A 380 -9.78 1.21 -2.86
CA GLY A 380 -9.26 0.96 -4.21
C GLY A 380 -10.16 1.44 -5.33
N TYR A 381 -11.23 2.17 -5.02
CA TYR A 381 -12.06 2.78 -6.05
C TYR A 381 -11.29 3.89 -6.78
N PHE A 382 -11.65 4.08 -8.04
CA PHE A 382 -11.19 5.16 -8.90
C PHE A 382 -12.34 6.10 -9.23
N ILE A 383 -12.04 7.38 -9.44
CA ILE A 383 -13.05 8.36 -9.86
C ILE A 383 -13.22 8.22 -11.36
N LYS A 384 -14.40 7.81 -11.82
CA LYS A 384 -14.73 7.72 -13.26
C LYS A 384 -15.17 9.06 -13.80
N ASN A 385 -16.03 9.77 -13.06
CA ASN A 385 -16.52 11.08 -13.46
C ASN A 385 -17.03 11.87 -12.24
N VAL A 386 -16.99 13.19 -12.35
CA VAL A 386 -17.63 14.13 -11.41
C VAL A 386 -18.56 15.01 -12.22
N SER A 387 -19.80 15.17 -11.77
CA SER A 387 -20.81 16.00 -12.45
C SER A 387 -21.64 16.79 -11.45
N LEU A 388 -22.01 18.01 -11.83
CA LEU A 388 -22.98 18.81 -11.09
C LEU A 388 -24.38 18.58 -11.66
N ILE A 389 -25.37 18.37 -10.79
CA ILE A 389 -26.74 17.95 -11.14
C ILE A 389 -27.74 18.89 -10.46
N LYS A 390 -28.96 18.96 -11.02
CA LYS A 390 -30.06 19.82 -10.54
C LYS A 390 -29.65 21.29 -10.50
N GLY A 391 -29.13 21.80 -11.62
CA GLY A 391 -28.69 23.19 -11.76
C GLY A 391 -27.63 23.58 -10.72
N ASP A 392 -26.57 22.79 -10.61
CA ASP A 392 -25.43 23.00 -9.72
C ASP A 392 -25.74 23.04 -8.20
N SER A 393 -26.87 22.46 -7.78
CA SER A 393 -27.22 22.33 -6.35
C SER A 393 -26.76 21.02 -5.71
N GLN A 394 -26.41 20.02 -6.51
CA GLN A 394 -25.91 18.72 -6.05
C GLN A 394 -24.68 18.30 -6.86
N ILE A 395 -23.75 17.63 -6.20
CA ILE A 395 -22.57 17.04 -6.83
C ILE A 395 -22.74 15.52 -6.83
N GLU A 396 -22.50 14.89 -7.98
CA GLU A 396 -22.46 13.45 -8.17
C GLU A 396 -21.02 13.04 -8.52
N VAL A 397 -20.49 12.09 -7.76
CA VAL A 397 -19.19 11.48 -8.00
C VAL A 397 -19.38 10.00 -8.29
N ARG A 398 -19.01 9.59 -9.51
CA ARG A 398 -19.05 8.18 -9.94
C ARG A 398 -17.70 7.54 -9.69
N LEU A 399 -17.70 6.50 -8.86
CA LEU A 399 -16.55 5.72 -8.47
C LEU A 399 -16.64 4.31 -9.05
N VAL A 400 -15.51 3.71 -9.42
CA VAL A 400 -15.44 2.34 -9.93
C VAL A 400 -14.30 1.57 -9.29
N LEU A 401 -14.59 0.34 -8.88
CA LEU A 401 -13.63 -0.63 -8.40
C LEU A 401 -13.54 -1.79 -9.40
N PRO A 402 -12.45 -1.91 -10.16
CA PRO A 402 -12.16 -3.12 -10.93
C PRO A 402 -12.00 -4.27 -9.96
N TRP A 403 -12.97 -5.18 -9.87
CA TRP A 403 -12.97 -6.23 -8.86
C TRP A 403 -12.31 -7.51 -9.37
N ARG A 404 -12.69 -7.93 -10.58
CA ARG A 404 -12.10 -9.05 -11.32
C ARG A 404 -12.05 -8.73 -12.82
N PRO A 405 -11.30 -9.49 -13.64
CA PRO A 405 -11.33 -9.32 -15.09
C PRO A 405 -12.78 -9.33 -15.61
N GLY A 406 -13.19 -8.25 -16.29
CA GLY A 406 -14.55 -8.08 -16.81
C GLY A 406 -15.65 -7.82 -15.76
N VAL A 407 -15.31 -7.57 -14.49
CA VAL A 407 -16.29 -7.25 -13.43
C VAL A 407 -15.87 -6.01 -12.65
N ASN A 408 -16.74 -4.99 -12.69
CA ASN A 408 -16.56 -3.71 -12.03
C ASN A 408 -17.66 -3.47 -10.99
N ILE A 409 -17.29 -2.92 -9.82
CA ILE A 409 -18.24 -2.46 -8.81
C ILE A 409 -18.31 -0.93 -8.91
N ASN A 410 -19.48 -0.42 -9.26
CA ASN A 410 -19.76 1.00 -9.44
C ASN A 410 -20.39 1.56 -8.15
N CYS A 411 -19.91 2.72 -7.72
CA CYS A 411 -20.40 3.43 -6.55
C CYS A 411 -20.69 4.88 -6.93
N VAL A 412 -21.94 5.30 -6.83
CA VAL A 412 -22.35 6.69 -7.08
C VAL A 412 -22.58 7.36 -5.74
N ALA A 413 -21.83 8.43 -5.47
CA ALA A 413 -21.98 9.24 -4.27
C ALA A 413 -22.56 10.61 -4.64
N VAL A 414 -23.68 10.99 -4.03
CA VAL A 414 -24.37 12.27 -4.28
C VAL A 414 -24.47 13.06 -2.98
N SER A 415 -24.15 14.34 -3.03
CA SER A 415 -24.35 15.25 -1.89
C SER A 415 -24.74 16.66 -2.33
N VAL A 416 -25.13 17.50 -1.37
CA VAL A 416 -25.46 18.90 -1.62
C VAL A 416 -24.20 19.67 -2.01
N TRP A 417 -24.33 20.54 -3.01
CA TRP A 417 -23.27 21.41 -3.50
C TRP A 417 -23.66 22.88 -3.32
N PRO A 418 -22.74 23.78 -2.89
CA PRO A 418 -21.38 23.53 -2.41
C PRO A 418 -21.31 22.72 -1.11
N ILE A 419 -20.17 22.06 -0.86
CA ILE A 419 -19.97 21.21 0.32
C ILE A 419 -19.96 22.10 1.59
N ASN A 420 -21.02 21.99 2.39
CA ASN A 420 -21.15 22.71 3.66
C ASN A 420 -20.84 21.78 4.84
N ALA A 421 -19.93 22.19 5.72
CA ALA A 421 -19.52 21.42 6.91
C ALA A 421 -20.69 21.08 7.87
N ASN A 422 -21.78 21.85 7.84
CA ASN A 422 -22.95 21.65 8.70
C ASN A 422 -24.01 20.69 8.12
N LYS A 423 -23.93 20.32 6.83
CA LYS A 423 -24.87 19.41 6.17
C LYS A 423 -24.15 18.15 5.69
N CYS A 424 -23.80 17.28 6.64
CA CYS A 424 -23.16 16.00 6.36
C CYS A 424 -24.22 14.94 6.01
N LEU A 425 -24.83 15.03 4.83
CA LEU A 425 -25.67 13.96 4.29
C LEU A 425 -25.18 13.60 2.88
N SER A 426 -24.73 12.36 2.73
CA SER A 426 -24.26 11.82 1.46
C SER A 426 -25.10 10.59 1.12
N HIS A 427 -25.67 10.61 -0.08
CA HIS A 427 -26.38 9.48 -0.64
C HIS A 427 -25.40 8.57 -1.38
N ILE A 428 -25.50 7.26 -1.18
CA ILE A 428 -24.65 6.27 -1.84
C ILE A 428 -25.50 5.22 -2.54
N GLU A 429 -25.19 4.98 -3.81
CA GLU A 429 -25.73 3.89 -4.60
C GLU A 429 -24.60 2.97 -5.06
N ILE A 430 -24.80 1.66 -4.93
CA ILE A 430 -23.84 0.63 -5.32
C ILE A 430 -24.49 -0.25 -6.38
N SER A 431 -23.80 -0.38 -7.51
CA SER A 431 -24.15 -1.26 -8.61
C SER A 431 -22.95 -2.11 -9.03
N VAL A 432 -23.22 -3.23 -9.69
CA VAL A 432 -22.19 -4.08 -10.29
C VAL A 432 -22.37 -4.07 -11.80
N GLU A 433 -21.27 -4.15 -12.52
CA GLU A 433 -21.20 -4.16 -13.96
C GLU A 433 -20.35 -5.37 -14.38
N GLY A 434 -20.87 -6.25 -15.23
CA GLY A 434 -20.15 -7.44 -15.67
C GLY A 434 -20.87 -8.25 -16.73
N SER A 435 -20.31 -9.42 -17.06
CA SER A 435 -20.90 -10.33 -18.06
C SER A 435 -22.28 -10.83 -17.62
N TYR A 436 -23.16 -11.11 -18.59
CA TYR A 436 -24.50 -11.65 -18.31
C TYR A 436 -24.43 -12.89 -17.39
N HIS A 437 -23.52 -13.82 -17.66
CA HIS A 437 -23.32 -15.02 -16.84
C HIS A 437 -22.99 -14.71 -15.39
N PHE A 438 -22.08 -13.76 -15.14
CA PHE A 438 -21.74 -13.36 -13.78
C PHE A 438 -22.94 -12.70 -13.07
N ILE A 439 -23.65 -11.81 -13.75
CA ILE A 439 -24.84 -11.15 -13.21
C ILE A 439 -25.94 -12.18 -12.90
N THR A 440 -26.16 -13.18 -13.76
CA THR A 440 -27.10 -14.25 -13.46
C THR A 440 -26.67 -15.05 -12.24
N ASP A 441 -25.38 -15.36 -12.09
CA ASP A 441 -24.86 -16.18 -10.98
C ASP A 441 -25.06 -15.52 -9.61
N ILE A 442 -24.85 -14.21 -9.52
CA ILE A 442 -25.10 -13.46 -8.27
C ILE A 442 -26.61 -13.22 -8.03
N THR A 443 -27.44 -13.32 -9.07
CA THR A 443 -28.89 -13.07 -8.99
C THR A 443 -29.67 -14.33 -8.65
N SER A 444 -29.31 -15.45 -9.28
CA SER A 444 -29.80 -16.76 -8.92
C SER A 444 -29.21 -17.09 -7.57
N HIS A 445 -29.96 -16.81 -6.49
CA HIS A 445 -29.64 -17.34 -5.18
C HIS A 445 -29.29 -18.83 -5.32
N LEU A 446 -28.31 -19.31 -4.54
CA LEU A 446 -27.80 -20.69 -4.42
C LEU A 446 -28.88 -21.79 -4.20
N LYS A 447 -30.17 -21.46 -4.34
CA LYS A 447 -31.35 -22.24 -4.01
C LYS A 447 -31.84 -23.16 -5.14
N HIS A 448 -31.43 -22.98 -6.39
CA HIS A 448 -31.93 -23.83 -7.49
C HIS A 448 -30.77 -24.32 -8.39
N LYS A 449 -30.31 -25.55 -8.11
CA LYS A 449 -29.15 -26.25 -8.69
C LYS A 449 -27.81 -25.67 -8.25
N GLY A 450 -27.15 -26.34 -7.31
CA GLY A 450 -25.80 -25.99 -6.89
C GLY A 450 -24.87 -25.91 -8.09
N PHE A 451 -24.05 -24.87 -8.15
CA PHE A 451 -23.00 -24.79 -9.15
C PHE A 451 -22.09 -26.02 -9.02
N HIS A 452 -21.93 -26.80 -10.09
CA HIS A 452 -21.00 -27.94 -10.09
C HIS A 452 -19.53 -27.48 -10.01
N ASN A 453 -19.24 -26.23 -10.39
CA ASN A 453 -17.89 -25.68 -10.41
C ASN A 453 -17.59 -24.92 -9.10
N SER A 454 -16.67 -25.46 -8.29
CA SER A 454 -16.17 -24.85 -7.05
C SER A 454 -15.64 -23.42 -7.24
N TYR A 455 -14.98 -23.13 -8.38
CA TYR A 455 -14.49 -21.78 -8.70
C TYR A 455 -15.63 -20.76 -8.77
N ARG A 456 -16.76 -21.10 -9.42
CA ARG A 456 -17.92 -20.20 -9.54
C ARG A 456 -18.59 -19.96 -8.19
N VAL A 457 -18.69 -21.00 -7.35
CA VAL A 457 -19.19 -20.86 -5.98
C VAL A 457 -18.29 -19.91 -5.17
N GLY A 458 -16.98 -20.15 -5.21
CA GLY A 458 -15.99 -19.32 -4.53
C GLY A 458 -16.05 -17.86 -4.96
N LEU A 459 -16.19 -17.60 -6.26
CA LEU A 459 -16.33 -16.24 -6.81
C LEU A 459 -17.58 -15.53 -6.29
N VAL A 460 -18.74 -16.19 -6.31
CA VAL A 460 -20.01 -15.61 -5.81
C VAL A 460 -19.94 -15.35 -4.30
N LEU A 461 -19.38 -16.27 -3.52
CA LEU A 461 -19.20 -16.09 -2.07
C LEU A 461 -18.27 -14.91 -1.76
N THR A 462 -17.12 -14.84 -2.44
CA THR A 462 -16.15 -13.75 -2.28
C THR A 462 -16.75 -12.40 -2.66
N TYR A 463 -17.58 -12.36 -3.70
CA TYR A 463 -18.31 -11.17 -4.11
C TYR A 463 -19.24 -10.67 -3.00
N TRP A 464 -20.09 -11.54 -2.44
CA TRP A 464 -21.01 -11.14 -1.37
C TRP A 464 -20.30 -10.75 -0.08
N GLN A 465 -19.19 -11.43 0.26
CA GLN A 465 -18.31 -11.02 1.36
C GLN A 465 -17.73 -9.62 1.14
N THR A 466 -17.35 -9.27 -0.08
CA THR A 466 -16.85 -7.94 -0.44
C THR A 466 -17.92 -6.86 -0.22
N ILE A 467 -19.15 -7.10 -0.70
CA ILE A 467 -20.28 -6.16 -0.51
C ILE A 467 -20.65 -6.02 0.97
N GLN A 468 -20.59 -7.11 1.74
CA GLN A 468 -20.81 -7.08 3.18
C GLN A 468 -19.71 -6.28 3.91
N SER A 469 -18.44 -6.57 3.63
CA SER A 469 -17.30 -5.86 4.23
C SER A 469 -17.35 -4.36 3.94
N MET A 470 -17.76 -3.97 2.73
CA MET A 470 -17.95 -2.56 2.38
C MET A 470 -19.08 -1.92 3.21
N SER A 471 -20.14 -2.65 3.50
CA SER A 471 -21.25 -2.16 4.33
C SER A 471 -20.84 -1.97 5.79
N GLU A 472 -20.07 -2.91 6.34
CA GLU A 472 -19.50 -2.82 7.69
C GLU A 472 -18.50 -1.65 7.77
N SER A 473 -17.73 -1.42 6.71
CA SER A 473 -16.82 -0.27 6.58
C SER A 473 -17.55 1.07 6.65
N ASP A 474 -18.71 1.18 6.01
CA ASP A 474 -19.54 2.39 6.05
C ASP A 474 -20.12 2.66 7.42
N GLU A 475 -20.60 1.61 8.09
CA GLU A 475 -21.15 1.71 9.44
C GLU A 475 -20.07 2.16 10.43
N LEU A 476 -18.85 1.63 10.31
CA LEU A 476 -17.71 2.10 11.08
C LEU A 476 -17.30 3.54 10.74
N LEU A 477 -17.35 3.94 9.46
CA LEU A 477 -17.05 5.31 9.06
C LEU A 477 -18.05 6.31 9.67
N VAL A 478 -19.35 5.98 9.64
CA VAL A 478 -20.39 6.80 10.29
C VAL A 478 -20.14 6.86 11.80
N HIS A 479 -19.79 5.72 12.40
CA HIS A 479 -19.46 5.64 13.81
C HIS A 479 -18.31 6.57 14.19
N LEU A 480 -17.17 6.53 13.49
CA LEU A 480 -16.00 7.38 13.77
C LEU A 480 -16.33 8.87 13.63
N HIS A 481 -17.09 9.27 12.59
CA HIS A 481 -17.44 10.67 12.36
C HIS A 481 -18.56 11.18 13.29
N SER A 482 -19.27 10.29 13.99
CA SER A 482 -20.19 10.69 15.07
C SER A 482 -19.49 11.24 16.32
N PHE A 483 -18.16 11.17 16.39
CA PHE A 483 -17.35 11.68 17.50
C PHE A 483 -17.68 13.13 17.85
N ALA A 484 -17.61 14.05 16.88
CA ALA A 484 -17.83 15.48 17.10
C ALA A 484 -19.32 15.83 17.32
N ALA A 485 -20.24 14.95 16.88
CA ALA A 485 -21.68 15.17 16.99
C ALA A 485 -22.20 14.98 18.42
N ASN A 486 -21.58 14.10 19.22
CA ASN A 486 -22.07 13.71 20.55
C ASN A 486 -21.07 14.07 21.65
N VAL A 487 -21.50 14.91 22.60
CA VAL A 487 -20.69 15.36 23.75
C VAL A 487 -20.15 14.20 24.61
N VAL A 488 -20.92 13.13 24.71
CA VAL A 488 -20.57 11.94 25.50
C VAL A 488 -19.32 11.26 24.95
N ASN A 489 -19.00 11.39 23.65
CA ASN A 489 -17.88 10.70 23.02
C ASN A 489 -16.51 11.30 23.37
N TYR A 490 -16.48 12.57 23.79
CA TYR A 490 -15.24 13.29 24.08
C TYR A 490 -15.10 13.83 25.51
N LYS A 491 -16.17 13.82 26.31
CA LYS A 491 -16.10 14.23 27.72
C LYS A 491 -15.46 13.14 28.57
N VAL A 492 -14.15 13.25 28.80
CA VAL A 492 -13.35 12.29 29.57
C VAL A 492 -13.59 12.47 31.08
N ALA A 493 -13.93 11.37 31.78
CA ALA A 493 -14.08 11.35 33.24
C ALA A 493 -12.73 11.51 33.96
N ASP A 494 -12.72 12.11 35.15
CA ASP A 494 -11.47 12.45 35.86
C ASP A 494 -10.63 11.22 36.23
N SER A 495 -11.25 10.07 36.48
CA SER A 495 -10.54 8.80 36.71
C SER A 495 -9.72 8.35 35.49
N LEU A 496 -10.20 8.61 34.27
CA LEU A 496 -9.50 8.28 33.02
C LEU A 496 -8.34 9.24 32.76
N LYS A 497 -8.48 10.51 33.15
CA LYS A 497 -7.39 11.50 33.10
C LYS A 497 -6.25 11.18 34.06
N GLN A 498 -6.56 10.52 35.17
CA GLN A 498 -5.56 10.02 36.12
C GLN A 498 -4.83 8.76 35.62
N GLY A 499 -5.14 8.28 34.41
CA GLY A 499 -4.43 7.18 33.76
C GLY A 499 -5.00 5.79 34.04
N VAL A 500 -6.20 5.68 34.60
CA VAL A 500 -6.91 4.39 34.73
C VAL A 500 -7.35 3.92 33.35
N PRO A 501 -7.03 2.68 32.92
CA PRO A 501 -7.41 2.18 31.60
C PRO A 501 -8.92 1.94 31.50
N LEU A 502 -9.51 2.33 30.37
CA LEU A 502 -10.94 2.12 30.09
C LEU A 502 -11.28 0.63 29.91
N PHE A 503 -10.44 -0.10 29.20
CA PHE A 503 -10.60 -1.54 28.96
C PHE A 503 -9.43 -2.33 29.55
N TYR A 504 -9.73 -3.54 30.00
CA TYR A 504 -8.72 -4.54 30.35
C TYR A 504 -9.01 -5.85 29.61
N LEU A 505 -7.97 -6.62 29.34
CA LEU A 505 -8.09 -7.96 28.77
C LEU A 505 -7.87 -8.99 29.89
N PRO A 506 -8.90 -9.72 30.34
CA PRO A 506 -8.72 -10.79 31.30
C PRO A 506 -7.84 -11.90 30.72
N PRO A 507 -6.97 -12.56 31.51
CA PRO A 507 -6.03 -13.57 31.03
C PRO A 507 -6.71 -14.79 30.36
N ASN A 508 -8.00 -15.01 30.61
CA ASN A 508 -8.76 -16.15 30.09
C ASN A 508 -9.77 -15.77 28.99
N GLN A 509 -9.81 -14.51 28.54
CA GLN A 509 -10.76 -14.05 27.53
C GLN A 509 -10.06 -13.37 26.37
N THR A 510 -10.60 -13.56 25.17
CA THR A 510 -10.10 -12.97 23.93
C THR A 510 -10.68 -11.58 23.64
N SER A 511 -11.69 -11.14 24.39
CA SER A 511 -12.36 -9.85 24.19
C SER A 511 -12.16 -8.88 25.36
N PRO A 512 -11.89 -7.59 25.08
CA PRO A 512 -11.67 -6.60 26.13
C PRO A 512 -12.98 -6.26 26.85
N GLN A 513 -12.93 -6.19 28.17
CA GLN A 513 -14.05 -5.78 29.03
C GLN A 513 -13.81 -4.39 29.61
N VAL A 514 -14.89 -3.66 29.88
CA VAL A 514 -14.81 -2.36 30.58
C VAL A 514 -14.25 -2.61 31.98
N ASN A 515 -13.29 -1.77 32.39
CA ASN A 515 -12.63 -1.90 33.67
C ASN A 515 -13.63 -1.79 34.83
N ILE A 516 -13.65 -2.81 35.69
CA ILE A 516 -14.55 -2.94 36.85
C ILE A 516 -14.33 -1.81 37.86
N GLN A 517 -13.13 -1.21 37.87
CA GLN A 517 -12.79 -0.05 38.72
C GLN A 517 -13.53 1.23 38.32
N LEU A 518 -14.11 1.28 37.11
CA LEU A 518 -14.98 2.36 36.68
C LEU A 518 -16.42 2.01 37.08
N SER A 519 -17.12 2.95 37.71
CA SER A 519 -18.50 2.74 38.18
C SER A 519 -19.41 2.26 37.05
N THR A 520 -19.82 0.99 37.10
CA THR A 520 -20.73 0.37 36.12
C THR A 520 -22.15 0.92 36.17
N LYS A 521 -22.44 1.86 37.09
CA LYS A 521 -23.75 2.49 37.24
C LYS A 521 -23.92 3.76 36.39
N ASP A 522 -22.84 4.30 35.82
CA ASP A 522 -22.89 5.53 35.04
C ASP A 522 -23.20 5.23 33.58
N ASN A 523 -24.45 5.48 33.16
CA ASN A 523 -24.92 5.30 31.78
C ASN A 523 -24.03 6.04 30.75
N THR A 524 -23.44 7.16 31.15
CA THR A 524 -22.51 7.97 30.33
C THR A 524 -21.19 7.25 30.06
N LEU A 525 -20.61 6.55 31.04
CA LEU A 525 -19.39 5.76 30.86
C LEU A 525 -19.64 4.54 29.98
N SER A 526 -20.80 3.91 30.11
CA SER A 526 -21.19 2.78 29.23
C SER A 526 -21.34 3.23 27.77
N GLN A 527 -21.94 4.40 27.52
CA GLN A 527 -22.04 5.00 26.18
C GLN A 527 -20.65 5.39 25.63
N PHE A 528 -19.79 6.00 26.44
CA PHE A 528 -18.40 6.30 26.08
C PHE A 528 -17.63 5.02 25.72
N ALA A 529 -17.73 3.96 26.53
CA ALA A 529 -17.09 2.68 26.24
C ALA A 529 -17.64 2.02 24.97
N THR A 530 -18.95 2.12 24.73
CA THR A 530 -19.58 1.60 23.50
C THR A 530 -19.00 2.27 22.25
N PHE A 531 -18.69 3.57 22.33
CA PHE A 531 -18.03 4.28 21.23
C PHE A 531 -16.59 3.81 20.98
N TRP A 532 -15.79 3.64 22.03
CA TRP A 532 -14.36 3.32 21.89
C TRP A 532 -14.06 1.83 21.70
N LYS A 533 -15.00 0.93 22.02
CA LYS A 533 -14.81 -0.52 21.87
C LYS A 533 -14.55 -0.97 20.42
N PRO A 534 -15.29 -0.51 19.40
CA PRO A 534 -14.93 -0.77 18.00
C PRO A 534 -13.51 -0.30 17.68
N VAL A 535 -13.15 0.93 18.07
CA VAL A 535 -11.83 1.54 17.80
C VAL A 535 -10.68 0.71 18.36
N LEU A 536 -10.85 0.14 19.57
CA LEU A 536 -9.89 -0.76 20.20
C LEU A 536 -9.72 -2.08 19.42
N ASN A 537 -10.83 -2.66 18.96
CA ASN A 537 -10.85 -3.96 18.30
C ASN A 537 -10.42 -3.90 16.83
N LEU A 538 -10.30 -2.71 16.24
CA LEU A 538 -9.89 -2.57 14.85
C LEU A 538 -8.49 -3.17 14.62
N ASP A 539 -8.36 -3.98 13.56
CA ASP A 539 -7.06 -4.46 13.14
C ASP A 539 -6.22 -3.29 12.60
N ILE A 540 -4.99 -3.24 13.08
CA ILE A 540 -3.98 -2.25 12.75
C ILE A 540 -3.64 -2.26 11.26
N ASN A 541 -3.74 -3.42 10.60
CA ASN A 541 -3.37 -3.56 9.20
C ASN A 541 -4.37 -2.89 8.24
N ILE A 542 -5.59 -2.63 8.70
CA ILE A 542 -6.67 -2.03 7.90
C ILE A 542 -7.03 -0.61 8.34
N TRP A 543 -6.41 -0.07 9.39
CA TRP A 543 -6.63 1.30 9.88
C TRP A 543 -6.55 2.37 8.80
N GLN A 544 -5.66 2.18 7.84
CA GLN A 544 -5.48 3.10 6.72
C GLN A 544 -6.76 3.35 5.93
N LYS A 545 -7.75 2.44 5.94
CA LYS A 545 -9.04 2.66 5.25
C LYS A 545 -9.79 3.90 5.78
N TRP A 546 -9.85 4.07 7.10
CA TRP A 546 -10.60 5.17 7.73
C TRP A 546 -9.71 6.31 8.23
N MET A 547 -8.49 5.99 8.66
CA MET A 547 -7.60 6.91 9.38
C MET A 547 -6.26 7.10 8.67
N HIS A 548 -5.64 8.27 8.86
CA HIS A 548 -4.29 8.51 8.42
C HIS A 548 -3.31 7.84 9.39
N THR A 549 -2.55 6.86 8.92
CA THR A 549 -1.64 6.07 9.75
C THR A 549 -0.19 6.49 9.59
N HIS A 550 0.52 6.60 10.70
CA HIS A 550 1.95 6.86 10.75
C HIS A 550 2.66 5.83 11.61
N ARG A 551 3.84 5.40 11.18
CA ARG A 551 4.66 4.39 11.85
C ARG A 551 5.92 5.03 12.40
N ILE A 552 6.18 4.84 13.69
CA ILE A 552 7.44 5.19 14.35
C ILE A 552 8.04 3.89 14.90
N GLY A 553 9.18 3.47 14.35
CA GLY A 553 9.92 2.31 14.82
C GLY A 553 11.09 2.74 15.69
N PHE A 554 11.37 1.97 16.74
CA PHE A 554 12.59 2.13 17.53
C PHE A 554 13.03 0.82 18.18
N ILE A 555 14.28 0.80 18.58
CA ILE A 555 14.90 -0.29 19.34
C ILE A 555 15.02 0.20 20.78
N LEU A 556 14.47 -0.57 21.73
CA LEU A 556 14.62 -0.31 23.15
C LEU A 556 16.01 -0.69 23.62
N GLU A 557 16.57 0.13 24.51
CA GLU A 557 17.82 -0.19 25.17
C GLU A 557 17.65 -1.30 26.22
N HIS A 558 18.71 -2.08 26.39
CA HIS A 558 18.72 -3.22 27.30
C HIS A 558 18.90 -2.80 28.77
N ASP A 559 18.19 -3.47 29.67
CA ASP A 559 18.25 -3.17 31.12
C ASP A 559 19.65 -3.43 31.70
N VAL A 560 20.36 -4.42 31.14
CA VAL A 560 21.70 -4.86 31.56
C VAL A 560 22.60 -4.84 30.34
N PRO A 561 23.84 -4.33 30.43
CA PRO A 561 24.78 -4.34 29.31
C PRO A 561 24.93 -5.74 28.73
N LEU A 562 24.83 -5.84 27.41
CA LEU A 562 24.97 -7.08 26.66
C LEU A 562 26.32 -7.75 26.95
N GLY A 563 26.29 -9.03 27.35
CA GLY A 563 27.50 -9.81 27.55
C GLY A 563 28.23 -10.08 26.23
N LYS A 564 29.56 -10.21 26.26
CA LYS A 564 30.38 -10.45 25.06
C LYS A 564 30.03 -11.74 24.30
N HIS A 565 29.35 -12.70 24.94
CA HIS A 565 29.05 -14.04 24.41
C HIS A 565 27.55 -14.38 24.45
N LEU A 566 26.70 -13.54 23.84
CA LEU A 566 25.25 -13.80 23.76
C LEU A 566 24.89 -15.10 23.03
N HIS A 567 25.72 -15.53 22.09
CA HIS A 567 25.54 -16.76 21.30
C HIS A 567 26.09 -18.00 22.01
N ILE A 568 26.62 -17.88 23.23
CA ILE A 568 27.12 -19.01 24.01
C ILE A 568 26.19 -19.23 25.20
N PRO A 569 25.71 -20.46 25.43
CA PRO A 569 24.90 -20.77 26.61
C PRO A 569 25.72 -20.54 27.88
N ASN A 570 25.05 -20.06 28.93
CA ASN A 570 25.64 -19.98 30.25
C ASN A 570 25.98 -21.38 30.80
N SER A 571 26.63 -21.45 31.96
CA SER A 571 26.98 -22.72 32.63
C SER A 571 25.79 -23.63 32.97
N SER A 572 24.55 -23.15 32.82
CA SER A 572 23.30 -23.91 32.97
C SER A 572 22.65 -24.32 31.62
N GLY A 573 23.35 -24.13 30.49
CA GLY A 573 22.83 -24.45 29.16
C GLY A 573 21.83 -23.42 28.60
N ARG A 574 21.63 -22.28 29.27
CA ARG A 574 20.66 -21.24 28.87
C ARG A 574 21.33 -20.04 28.25
N PHE A 575 20.79 -19.55 27.14
CA PHE A 575 21.25 -18.30 26.54
C PHE A 575 20.86 -17.09 27.40
N HIS A 576 21.65 -16.02 27.33
CA HIS A 576 21.31 -14.77 27.98
C HIS A 576 20.20 -14.06 27.21
N ASN A 577 19.03 -13.90 27.83
CA ASN A 577 17.92 -13.15 27.22
C ASN A 577 18.11 -11.65 27.47
N ALA A 578 18.18 -10.86 26.39
CA ALA A 578 18.19 -9.40 26.51
C ALA A 578 16.79 -8.91 26.95
N THR A 579 16.67 -8.37 28.16
CA THR A 579 15.42 -7.78 28.65
C THR A 579 15.46 -6.25 28.55
N CYS A 580 14.33 -5.67 28.17
CA CYS A 580 14.16 -4.21 28.02
C CYS A 580 12.98 -3.71 28.88
N ARG A 581 12.83 -4.24 30.10
CA ARG A 581 11.67 -3.97 30.98
C ARG A 581 11.64 -2.53 31.48
N GLN A 582 12.79 -1.96 31.85
CA GLN A 582 12.89 -0.60 32.37
C GLN A 582 12.64 0.42 31.26
N ALA A 583 13.24 0.20 30.08
CA ALA A 583 12.99 1.01 28.89
C ALA A 583 11.51 0.94 28.46
N SER A 584 10.92 -0.26 28.43
CA SER A 584 9.49 -0.43 28.11
C SER A 584 8.58 0.26 29.12
N ALA A 585 8.89 0.18 30.42
CA ALA A 585 8.12 0.86 31.46
C ALA A 585 8.19 2.39 31.30
N ALA A 586 9.40 2.94 31.12
CA ALA A 586 9.60 4.38 30.91
C ALA A 586 8.82 4.90 29.70
N LEU A 587 8.82 4.15 28.59
CA LEU A 587 8.03 4.46 27.42
C LEU A 587 6.52 4.48 27.71
N ASN A 588 5.98 3.46 28.39
CA ASN A 588 4.54 3.40 28.67
C ASN A 588 4.10 4.49 29.65
N PHE A 589 4.95 4.88 30.62
CA PHE A 589 4.69 6.04 31.49
C PHE A 589 4.63 7.33 30.69
N PHE A 590 5.60 7.56 29.78
CA PHE A 590 5.57 8.72 28.89
C PHE A 590 4.32 8.75 28.01
N LEU A 591 3.94 7.62 27.40
CA LEU A 591 2.75 7.54 26.56
C LEU A 591 1.46 7.81 27.34
N ARG A 592 1.39 7.34 28.59
CA ARG A 592 0.27 7.64 29.49
C ARG A 592 0.17 9.14 29.75
N ASP A 593 1.29 9.78 30.12
CA ASP A 593 1.32 11.19 30.49
C ASP A 593 1.15 12.12 29.26
N TYR A 594 1.56 11.69 28.07
CA TYR A 594 1.34 12.40 26.80
C TYR A 594 -0.11 12.28 26.29
N SER A 595 -0.79 11.16 26.59
CA SER A 595 -2.14 10.88 26.12
C SER A 595 -3.22 11.54 26.97
N THR A 596 -4.39 11.82 26.38
CA THR A 596 -5.54 12.36 27.14
C THR A 596 -6.13 11.30 28.07
N PHE A 597 -6.19 10.04 27.60
CA PHE A 597 -6.57 8.90 28.43
C PHE A 597 -6.05 7.58 27.86
N VAL A 598 -5.98 6.57 28.74
CA VAL A 598 -5.54 5.22 28.39
C VAL A 598 -6.74 4.36 27.97
N LEU A 599 -6.71 3.86 26.74
CA LEU A 599 -7.76 2.96 26.23
C LEU A 599 -7.55 1.54 26.76
N MET A 600 -6.32 1.04 26.66
CA MET A 600 -5.86 -0.23 27.23
C MET A 600 -4.38 -0.12 27.59
N GLU A 601 -4.04 -0.49 28.82
CA GLU A 601 -2.68 -0.38 29.34
C GLU A 601 -1.68 -1.18 28.48
N ASN A 602 -0.51 -0.58 28.20
CA ASN A 602 0.56 -1.16 27.38
C ASN A 602 0.17 -1.53 25.94
N HIS A 603 -0.98 -1.07 25.45
CA HIS A 603 -1.49 -1.45 24.13
C HIS A 603 -2.02 -0.26 23.33
N SER A 604 -2.98 0.51 23.85
CA SER A 604 -3.62 1.61 23.11
C SER A 604 -3.84 2.85 23.98
N TYR A 605 -3.48 4.02 23.45
CA TYR A 605 -3.62 5.34 24.06
C TYR A 605 -4.37 6.28 23.12
N VAL A 606 -5.13 7.23 23.65
CA VAL A 606 -5.91 8.18 22.83
C VAL A 606 -5.60 9.61 23.25
N THR A 607 -5.37 10.46 22.26
CA THR A 607 -5.18 11.90 22.45
C THR A 607 -6.24 12.66 21.67
N LEU A 608 -6.95 13.55 22.36
CA LEU A 608 -7.97 14.41 21.78
C LEU A 608 -7.32 15.72 21.29
N LEU A 609 -7.77 16.22 20.14
CA LEU A 609 -7.26 17.46 19.53
C LEU A 609 -8.30 18.59 19.69
N PRO A 610 -8.12 19.49 20.67
CA PRO A 610 -8.92 20.72 20.76
C PRO A 610 -8.50 21.75 19.69
N ARG A 611 -9.44 22.61 19.27
CA ARG A 611 -9.13 23.79 18.43
C ARG A 611 -8.67 24.96 19.29
N ASP A 612 -9.34 25.17 20.43
CA ASP A 612 -9.07 26.17 21.48
C ASP A 612 -9.38 25.50 22.84
N GLU A 613 -8.84 26.01 23.96
CA GLU A 613 -9.03 25.40 25.30
C GLU A 613 -10.51 25.31 25.74
N ASP A 614 -11.38 26.20 25.23
CA ASP A 614 -12.81 26.26 25.57
C ASP A 614 -13.75 25.57 24.55
N LYS A 615 -13.23 25.11 23.40
CA LYS A 615 -14.04 24.51 22.33
C LYS A 615 -13.95 22.98 22.36
N PRO A 616 -15.02 22.27 21.96
CA PRO A 616 -14.99 20.81 21.90
C PRO A 616 -13.88 20.33 20.94
N PRO A 617 -13.27 19.15 21.22
CA PRO A 617 -12.26 18.58 20.36
C PRO A 617 -12.87 18.24 19.01
N TRP A 618 -12.19 18.66 17.94
CA TRP A 618 -12.66 18.49 16.57
C TRP A 618 -12.18 17.16 15.96
N SER A 619 -11.09 16.60 16.49
CA SER A 619 -10.50 15.34 16.03
C SER A 619 -9.82 14.61 17.19
N PHE A 620 -9.38 13.39 16.94
CA PHE A 620 -8.59 12.59 17.85
C PHE A 620 -7.58 11.76 17.07
N PHE A 621 -6.56 11.27 17.78
CA PHE A 621 -5.70 10.22 17.25
C PHE A 621 -5.43 9.13 18.29
N VAL A 622 -5.20 7.92 17.76
CA VAL A 622 -4.95 6.72 18.56
C VAL A 622 -3.49 6.32 18.39
N ILE A 623 -2.80 6.08 19.50
CA ILE A 623 -1.44 5.52 19.52
C ILE A 623 -1.55 4.06 19.93
N ARG A 624 -1.11 3.14 19.06
CA ARG A 624 -1.04 1.71 19.36
C ARG A 624 0.39 1.22 19.40
N VAL A 625 0.69 0.50 20.47
CA VAL A 625 2.02 -0.05 20.76
C VAL A 625 2.06 -1.50 20.32
N ALA A 626 2.89 -1.80 19.33
CA ALA A 626 3.25 -3.17 18.98
C ALA A 626 4.69 -3.43 19.48
N SER A 627 4.83 -4.16 20.58
CA SER A 627 6.13 -4.49 21.15
C SER A 627 6.51 -5.94 20.89
N LYS A 628 7.69 -6.15 20.30
CA LYS A 628 8.42 -7.42 20.23
C LYS A 628 9.86 -7.14 20.66
N PRO A 629 10.13 -7.09 21.98
CA PRO A 629 11.43 -6.65 22.50
C PRO A 629 12.59 -7.37 21.80
N PRO A 630 13.65 -6.64 21.41
CA PRO A 630 13.92 -5.22 21.68
C PRO A 630 13.22 -4.23 20.72
N CYS A 631 12.53 -4.70 19.67
CA CYS A 631 11.88 -3.84 18.68
C CYS A 631 10.48 -3.40 19.15
N VAL A 632 10.21 -2.10 19.08
CA VAL A 632 8.88 -1.54 19.34
C VAL A 632 8.46 -0.65 18.18
N VAL A 633 7.19 -0.76 17.81
CA VAL A 633 6.58 0.03 16.75
C VAL A 633 5.36 0.74 17.32
N LEU A 634 5.39 2.07 17.30
CA LEU A 634 4.22 2.91 17.56
C LEU A 634 3.51 3.18 16.24
N ARG A 635 2.21 2.91 16.21
CA ARG A 635 1.34 3.26 15.10
C ARG A 635 0.34 4.31 15.55
N LEU A 636 0.43 5.48 14.94
CA LEU A 636 -0.47 6.60 15.18
C LEU A 636 -1.55 6.57 14.10
N ALA A 637 -2.81 6.67 14.48
CA ALA A 637 -3.94 6.77 13.56
C ALA A 637 -4.73 8.05 13.85
N PHE A 638 -4.70 8.99 12.91
CA PHE A 638 -5.43 10.25 12.96
C PHE A 638 -6.74 10.13 12.18
N LEU A 639 -7.82 10.74 12.67
CA LEU A 639 -9.08 10.80 11.94
C LEU A 639 -8.88 11.46 10.56
N GLY A 640 -9.63 11.00 9.55
CA GLY A 640 -9.41 11.34 8.13
C GLY A 640 -9.42 12.83 7.79
N ASP A 641 -10.09 13.65 8.60
CA ASP A 641 -10.21 15.09 8.39
C ASP A 641 -9.02 15.89 8.97
N THR A 642 -8.03 15.22 9.56
CA THR A 642 -6.88 15.89 10.19
C THR A 642 -5.88 16.40 9.14
N PRO A 643 -5.57 17.72 9.08
CA PRO A 643 -4.63 18.28 8.11
C PRO A 643 -3.24 17.64 8.18
N GLY A 644 -2.52 17.67 7.05
CA GLY A 644 -1.18 17.05 6.94
C GLY A 644 -0.15 17.69 7.87
N HIS A 645 -0.09 19.02 7.87
CA HIS A 645 0.89 19.79 8.64
C HIS A 645 0.75 19.53 10.16
N VAL A 646 -0.49 19.54 10.70
CA VAL A 646 -0.74 19.24 12.12
C VAL A 646 -0.26 17.84 12.47
N ARG A 647 -0.49 16.86 11.60
CA ARG A 647 -0.03 15.48 11.81
C ARG A 647 1.50 15.41 11.84
N ASP A 648 2.15 16.04 10.88
CA ASP A 648 3.61 16.01 10.77
C ASP A 648 4.28 16.81 11.91
N GLU A 649 3.69 17.90 12.38
CA GLU A 649 4.11 18.64 13.57
C GLU A 649 4.04 17.76 14.82
N ILE A 650 2.88 17.13 15.08
CA ILE A 650 2.69 16.21 16.22
C ILE A 650 3.70 15.06 16.16
N ILE A 651 3.93 14.48 14.98
CA ILE A 651 4.88 13.38 14.80
C ILE A 651 6.32 13.84 15.04
N THR A 652 6.67 15.04 14.60
CA THR A 652 8.02 15.59 14.76
C THR A 652 8.29 15.92 16.21
N ASP A 653 7.34 16.53 16.92
CA ASP A 653 7.40 16.76 18.36
C ASP A 653 7.51 15.43 19.13
N LEU A 654 6.64 14.46 18.83
CA LEU A 654 6.69 13.15 19.48
C LEU A 654 8.03 12.43 19.26
N LYS A 655 8.58 12.47 18.04
CA LYS A 655 9.92 11.92 17.76
C LYS A 655 11.03 12.62 18.56
N LYS A 656 10.92 13.94 18.73
CA LYS A 656 11.88 14.74 19.51
C LYS A 656 11.78 14.42 21.01
N GLN A 657 10.57 14.26 21.55
CA GLN A 657 10.39 13.88 22.95
C GLN A 657 10.85 12.44 23.23
N LEU A 658 10.57 11.51 22.31
CA LEU A 658 11.03 10.12 22.42
C LEU A 658 12.56 9.99 22.37
N SER A 659 13.26 10.83 21.59
CA SER A 659 14.73 10.79 21.54
C SER A 659 15.41 11.33 22.79
N VAL A 660 14.70 12.15 23.57
CA VAL A 660 15.16 12.71 24.85
C VAL A 660 14.83 11.80 26.02
N LEU A 661 13.94 10.80 25.84
CA LEU A 661 13.51 9.93 26.92
C LEU A 661 14.69 9.13 27.50
N ARG A 662 14.83 9.15 28.83
CA ARG A 662 15.89 8.44 29.56
C ARG A 662 15.31 7.57 30.65
N PHE A 663 16.02 6.50 30.99
CA PHE A 663 15.72 5.69 32.17
C PHE A 663 16.99 5.43 32.97
N LEU A 664 16.79 5.12 34.26
CA LEU A 664 17.87 4.89 35.20
C LEU A 664 18.33 3.43 35.11
N GLN A 665 19.52 3.18 34.54
CA GLN A 665 20.06 1.83 34.49
C GLN A 665 20.63 1.43 35.85
N ARG A 666 20.20 0.28 36.38
CA ARG A 666 20.79 -0.31 37.59
C ARG A 666 22.13 -0.97 37.24
N SER A 667 23.23 -0.43 37.75
CA SER A 667 24.57 -1.02 37.58
C SER A 667 24.61 -2.49 38.04
N PRO A 668 25.18 -3.43 37.26
CA PRO A 668 25.37 -4.80 37.72
C PRO A 668 26.29 -4.84 38.95
N LYS A 669 25.97 -5.71 39.92
CA LYS A 669 26.89 -6.01 41.04
C LYS A 669 28.19 -6.54 40.43
N LYS A 670 29.31 -5.85 40.67
CA LYS A 670 30.65 -6.44 40.45
C LYS A 670 30.79 -7.63 41.39
N ASP A 671 30.78 -8.84 40.84
CA ASP A 671 31.30 -10.00 41.53
C ASP A 671 32.83 -9.89 41.57
N ASP A 672 33.35 -9.32 42.66
CA ASP A 672 34.78 -9.34 42.97
C ASP A 672 35.19 -10.78 43.37
N LYS A 673 35.50 -11.62 42.36
CA LYS A 673 36.32 -12.81 42.53
C LYS A 673 37.32 -12.93 41.39
N ASN A 674 38.39 -12.16 41.48
CA ASN A 674 39.69 -12.54 40.91
C ASN A 674 40.82 -11.89 41.73
N LYS A 675 41.17 -12.52 42.84
CA LYS A 675 42.50 -12.39 43.44
C LYS A 675 43.36 -13.53 42.89
N MET A 676 44.28 -13.23 41.98
CA MET A 676 45.50 -14.01 41.83
C MET A 676 46.69 -13.07 41.63
N ASN A 677 47.48 -12.99 42.70
CA ASN A 677 48.92 -12.82 42.81
C ASN A 677 49.71 -12.39 41.55
N ILE A 678 50.46 -11.29 41.64
CA ILE A 678 51.94 -11.30 41.82
C ILE A 678 52.48 -9.86 41.93
N SER A 679 53.15 -9.61 43.07
CA SER A 679 54.30 -8.71 43.31
C SER A 679 54.21 -7.20 43.05
N ARG A 680 53.96 -6.46 44.15
CA ARG A 680 54.45 -5.09 44.40
C ARG A 680 55.96 -5.07 44.62
N ARG A 681 56.63 -4.02 44.16
CA ARG A 681 57.77 -3.41 44.87
C ARG A 681 57.34 -2.03 45.40
N SER A 682 57.44 -1.90 46.73
CA SER A 682 57.59 -0.71 47.62
C SER A 682 57.24 0.69 47.07
N SER A 683 56.60 1.61 47.80
CA SER A 683 56.42 1.81 49.25
C SER A 683 55.64 3.12 49.48
N ARG A 684 54.90 3.19 50.60
CA ARG A 684 54.41 4.39 51.32
C ARG A 684 53.43 5.34 50.59
N HIS A 685 52.15 5.30 50.97
CA HIS A 685 51.51 6.29 51.86
C HIS A 685 50.01 6.01 52.04
N GLU A 686 49.57 6.22 53.28
CA GLU A 686 48.23 6.64 53.76
C GLU A 686 46.96 5.81 53.52
N LEU A 687 46.31 5.52 54.65
CA LEU A 687 44.98 4.95 54.80
C LEU A 687 43.91 6.01 54.50
N GLU A 688 43.21 5.90 53.38
CA GLU A 688 41.86 6.45 53.24
C GLU A 688 40.81 5.36 53.47
N VAL A 689 40.04 5.56 54.53
CA VAL A 689 38.86 4.75 54.88
C VAL A 689 37.82 4.89 53.74
N LYS A 690 37.62 3.82 52.96
CA LYS A 690 36.52 3.76 52.00
C LYS A 690 35.18 3.77 52.75
N LYS A 691 34.52 4.94 52.78
CA LYS A 691 33.14 5.07 53.26
C LYS A 691 32.22 4.13 52.47
N HIS A 692 31.53 3.25 53.18
CA HIS A 692 30.48 2.42 52.59
C HIS A 692 29.29 3.32 52.23
N ILE A 693 29.10 3.57 50.94
CA ILE A 693 27.94 4.31 50.43
C ILE A 693 26.72 3.36 50.46
N PRO A 694 25.59 3.74 51.07
CA PRO A 694 24.38 2.91 51.11
C PRO A 694 23.80 2.67 49.70
N PRO A 695 23.00 1.59 49.49
CA PRO A 695 22.52 1.18 48.17
C PRO A 695 21.78 2.27 47.36
N LEU A 696 21.20 3.25 48.07
CA LEU A 696 20.43 4.38 47.54
C LEU A 696 21.28 5.52 46.95
N GLN A 697 22.61 5.50 47.14
CA GLN A 697 23.52 6.57 46.69
C GLN A 697 24.48 6.10 45.57
N ARG A 698 24.19 4.95 44.92
CA ARG A 698 24.95 4.55 43.72
C ARG A 698 24.57 5.47 42.56
N VAL A 699 25.58 6.06 41.92
CA VAL A 699 25.43 6.90 40.73
C VAL A 699 24.81 6.07 39.60
N SER A 700 23.51 6.24 39.38
CA SER A 700 22.79 5.70 38.23
C SER A 700 23.18 6.52 36.99
N SER A 701 23.74 5.87 35.99
CA SER A 701 23.88 6.48 34.67
C SER A 701 22.52 6.50 33.99
N GLU A 702 22.03 7.70 33.64
CA GLU A 702 20.88 7.84 32.76
C GLU A 702 21.27 7.39 31.34
N ILE A 703 20.53 6.45 30.78
CA ILE A 703 20.76 5.94 29.42
C ILE A 703 19.57 6.37 28.55
N PRO A 704 19.78 6.74 27.28
CA PRO A 704 18.68 6.94 26.34
C PRO A 704 17.78 5.71 26.31
N CYS A 705 16.47 5.91 26.29
CA CYS A 705 15.51 4.81 26.35
C CYS A 705 15.38 4.03 25.04
N CYS A 706 15.55 4.72 23.91
CA CYS A 706 15.31 4.14 22.60
C CYS A 706 16.18 4.77 21.51
N VAL A 707 16.43 3.98 20.47
CA VAL A 707 17.07 4.41 19.23
C VAL A 707 16.04 4.37 18.11
N LEU A 708 15.76 5.53 17.50
CA LEU A 708 14.81 5.65 16.40
C LEU A 708 15.33 4.96 15.14
N THR A 709 14.46 4.17 14.49
CA THR A 709 14.79 3.49 13.23
C THR A 709 14.00 4.10 12.07
N SER A 710 14.71 4.41 10.98
CA SER A 710 14.09 4.92 9.74
C SER A 710 13.50 3.81 8.89
N LYS A 711 14.16 2.64 8.86
CA LYS A 711 13.71 1.44 8.13
C LYS A 711 12.91 0.49 9.05
N PRO A 712 11.99 -0.31 8.50
CA PRO A 712 11.21 -1.27 9.28
C PRO A 712 12.05 -2.51 9.66
N VAL A 713 12.90 -2.36 10.67
CA VAL A 713 13.81 -3.42 11.17
C VAL A 713 13.04 -4.64 11.68
N GLU A 714 11.82 -4.47 12.17
CA GLU A 714 10.95 -5.56 12.62
C GLU A 714 10.58 -6.56 11.53
N LYS A 715 10.72 -6.18 10.24
CA LYS A 715 10.52 -7.08 9.10
C LYS A 715 11.77 -7.88 8.73
N ILE A 716 12.94 -7.46 9.21
CA ILE A 716 14.24 -8.10 8.96
C ILE A 716 14.49 -9.21 9.98
N LEU A 717 13.80 -9.19 11.13
CA LEU A 717 13.80 -10.29 12.09
C LEU A 717 13.13 -11.51 11.46
N ILE A 718 13.90 -12.26 10.69
CA ILE A 718 13.60 -13.63 10.26
C ILE A 718 13.32 -14.42 11.53
N ARG A 719 12.17 -15.11 11.54
CA ARG A 719 11.75 -15.97 12.64
C ARG A 719 12.64 -17.18 12.77
#